data_AF-A0A3A0DM71-F1
#
_entry.id   AF-A0A3A0DM71-F1
#
_cell.length_a   1.000
_cell.length_b   1.000
_cell.length_c   1.000
_cell.angle_alpha   90.00
_cell.angle_beta   90.00
_cell.angle_gamma   90.00
#
_symmetry.space_group_name_H-M   'P 1'
#
loop_
_entity.id
_entity.type
_entity.pdbx_description
1 polymer ?
#
loop_
_entity_poly.entity_id
_entity_poly.type
_entity_poly.pdbx_seq_one_letter_code
_entity_poly.pdbx_strand_id
1 'polypeptide(L)'
;MLKKYFFLSLIASHLIMSCGSPRLALREWTDLPREHYTIPPYAQHLAPFKIALDPGHGGLSHLPGYKRGPSGKEEAVMNLNVAFALKEFLEAAGATVVLTRSDDRFVSLQERATIAERAGCDLMISLHHNAAQNPQVNYASVYYHLYPDYSPASMDLGRHIYFGLVEALRLPQVANEGLLSDKMIYPDGFGLLRAARMPAVLLESSFFSNPREEKRLTNLRYNRREAYGIFLGLARWAASGIPRAQLVQPKAVSRDKKPEVVYQLFDGITERGGRGVGQLLAYAQSASLKIDSQPVPAQIDLKKKRLWFQPDSSLRNGKHLLQVDLQNLFKNHNLPRVDTLIIAAPTRFIAFETPASKLPADGVAAMPITLTLCDAENEPVWEGTSVIVQADKGRIISEPNSLQDGRATFYYQAGTEPGPVNLFASADSHSDTLQLELTPPGDFWVLSGMAVDDSTGKAVAGAELALNDSVWAQTDGAGGFFIARPPAGLHRFEMRAAGYAPATEMITIDSMQSVFRRSVLHANLNGLLHEQTIILDASFGGAETGDRFDEGLTAADANFALMSHLADSLKWAGAQAILLRQASDTDLPVSARIAAANQIPQGWYLKCDYRKWNSDSLLVQTTIYPGNQMGESIAIALNQAFAKRPNTRTVLRRNTDVPEVTRTNKTAVGVTLSCRRPELLERDLPALFRGIVDFYLAQSRTSGIPEEQ
;
A
#
# COMPACT_ATOMS: atom_id res chain seq x y z
N MET A 1 -21.98 -20.15 71.25
CA MET A 1 -21.48 -19.79 69.91
C MET A 1 -22.61 -19.27 69.02
N LEU A 2 -23.17 -18.07 69.29
CA LEU A 2 -24.17 -17.46 68.40
C LEU A 2 -24.20 -15.91 68.49
N LYS A 3 -23.12 -15.29 68.99
CA LYS A 3 -22.99 -13.82 69.14
C LYS A 3 -21.79 -13.20 68.39
N LYS A 4 -21.01 -13.99 67.64
CA LYS A 4 -19.87 -13.50 66.83
C LYS A 4 -20.17 -13.31 65.33
N TYR A 5 -21.35 -13.72 64.86
CA TYR A 5 -21.72 -13.60 63.43
C TYR A 5 -22.54 -12.36 63.08
N PHE A 6 -23.05 -11.60 64.06
CA PHE A 6 -23.85 -10.39 63.79
C PHE A 6 -23.02 -9.12 63.58
N PHE A 7 -21.76 -9.10 64.05
CA PHE A 7 -20.87 -7.93 63.93
C PHE A 7 -20.06 -7.89 62.62
N LEU A 8 -19.98 -8.99 61.87
CA LEU A 8 -19.31 -9.04 60.56
C LEU A 8 -20.23 -8.69 59.37
N SER A 9 -21.56 -8.70 59.56
CA SER A 9 -22.53 -8.36 58.50
C SER A 9 -22.71 -6.85 58.29
N LEU A 10 -22.49 -6.03 59.33
CA LEU A 10 -22.61 -4.57 59.25
C LEU A 10 -21.34 -3.86 58.74
N ILE A 11 -20.18 -4.50 58.81
CA ILE A 11 -18.92 -3.94 58.26
C ILE A 11 -18.78 -4.26 56.76
N ALA A 12 -19.33 -5.40 56.31
CA ALA A 12 -19.33 -5.77 54.89
C ALA A 12 -20.28 -4.91 54.03
N SER A 13 -21.34 -4.35 54.63
CA SER A 13 -22.29 -3.47 53.93
C SER A 13 -21.84 -1.99 53.88
N HIS A 14 -20.78 -1.61 54.60
CA HIS A 14 -20.16 -0.27 54.50
C HIS A 14 -18.84 -0.24 53.71
N LEU A 15 -18.23 -1.40 53.41
CA LEU A 15 -17.04 -1.46 52.54
C LEU A 15 -17.34 -1.76 51.05
N ILE A 16 -18.58 -2.11 50.69
CA ILE A 16 -18.97 -2.38 49.29
C ILE A 16 -19.58 -1.13 48.59
N MET A 17 -19.78 -0.02 49.30
CA MET A 17 -20.17 1.28 48.72
C MET A 17 -19.01 2.28 48.53
N SER A 18 -17.77 1.80 48.44
CA SER A 18 -16.57 2.65 48.23
C SER A 18 -15.73 2.26 47.00
N CYS A 19 -16.19 1.33 46.16
CA CYS A 19 -15.52 0.97 44.89
C CYS A 19 -16.07 1.71 43.67
N GLY A 20 -16.85 2.78 43.87
CA GLY A 20 -16.93 3.82 42.85
C GLY A 20 -15.68 4.66 42.96
N SER A 21 -14.74 4.55 42.01
CA SER A 21 -13.68 5.54 41.84
C SER A 21 -14.31 6.92 42.03
N PRO A 22 -13.80 7.80 42.91
CA PRO A 22 -14.30 9.15 42.93
C PRO A 22 -14.06 9.68 41.52
N ARG A 23 -15.14 9.90 40.75
CA ARG A 23 -15.07 10.74 39.55
C ARG A 23 -14.33 11.97 40.02
N LEU A 24 -13.13 12.21 39.49
CA LEU A 24 -12.35 13.40 39.79
C LEU A 24 -13.28 14.57 39.51
N ALA A 25 -13.88 15.15 40.56
CA ALA A 25 -14.87 16.21 40.45
C ALA A 25 -14.13 17.52 40.13
N LEU A 26 -13.58 17.57 38.92
CA LEU A 26 -12.87 18.72 38.41
C LEU A 26 -13.91 19.80 38.09
N ARG A 27 -13.86 20.87 38.89
CA ARG A 27 -14.37 22.21 38.57
C ARG A 27 -14.19 22.56 37.09
N GLU A 28 -15.25 22.71 36.28
CA GLU A 28 -15.13 23.45 35.01
C GLU A 28 -14.47 24.80 35.28
N TRP A 29 -13.62 25.26 34.36
CA TRP A 29 -12.99 26.58 34.49
C TRP A 29 -14.02 27.69 34.27
N THR A 30 -14.27 28.49 35.30
CA THR A 30 -15.01 29.75 35.21
C THR A 30 -14.15 30.85 34.59
N ASP A 31 -12.85 30.87 34.94
CA ASP A 31 -11.80 31.69 34.35
C ASP A 31 -10.60 30.81 33.98
N LEU A 32 -9.91 31.12 32.88
CA LEU A 32 -8.69 30.40 32.51
C LEU A 32 -7.58 30.73 33.53
N PRO A 33 -6.95 29.74 34.18
CA PRO A 33 -5.88 29.98 35.13
C PRO A 33 -4.64 30.55 34.44
N ARG A 34 -3.75 31.19 35.21
CA ARG A 34 -2.55 31.87 34.71
C ARG A 34 -1.63 30.93 33.92
N GLU A 35 -1.04 31.46 32.85
CA GLU A 35 -0.13 30.74 31.94
C GLU A 35 1.24 30.52 32.58
N HIS A 36 1.43 29.34 33.19
CA HIS A 36 2.75 28.86 33.59
C HIS A 36 2.94 27.45 33.01
N TYR A 37 3.53 27.40 31.82
CA TYR A 37 3.85 26.15 31.13
C TYR A 37 5.32 25.80 31.37
N THR A 38 5.57 24.69 32.06
CA THR A 38 6.92 24.21 32.37
C THR A 38 7.19 22.96 31.55
N ILE A 39 8.35 22.85 30.90
CA ILE A 39 8.79 21.58 30.32
C ILE A 39 9.25 20.68 31.48
N PRO A 40 8.51 19.63 31.85
CA PRO A 40 8.90 18.80 32.98
C PRO A 40 10.16 17.99 32.62
N PRO A 41 11.06 17.68 33.57
CA PRO A 41 12.30 16.97 33.27
C PRO A 41 12.09 15.62 32.55
N TYR A 42 11.00 14.92 32.85
CA TYR A 42 10.68 13.64 32.19
C TYR A 42 10.30 13.78 30.71
N ALA A 43 9.99 14.99 30.23
CA ALA A 43 9.69 15.23 28.82
C ALA A 43 10.91 15.04 27.91
N GLN A 44 12.14 15.07 28.45
CA GLN A 44 13.36 14.75 27.70
C GLN A 44 13.30 13.38 26.99
N HIS A 45 12.44 12.49 27.47
CA HIS A 45 12.23 11.18 26.87
C HIS A 45 11.46 11.21 25.55
N LEU A 46 10.91 12.36 25.15
CA LEU A 46 10.35 12.59 23.83
C LEU A 46 11.42 12.86 22.76
N ALA A 47 12.65 13.22 23.15
CA ALA A 47 13.71 13.60 22.22
C ALA A 47 14.01 12.58 21.10
N PRO A 48 13.95 11.25 21.32
CA PRO A 48 14.20 10.28 20.26
C PRO A 48 13.10 10.19 19.19
N PHE A 49 11.91 10.76 19.43
CA PHE A 49 10.75 10.55 18.56
C PHE A 49 10.60 11.65 17.50
N LYS A 50 10.25 11.22 16.29
CA LYS A 50 9.73 12.05 15.22
C LYS A 50 8.21 11.90 15.14
N ILE A 51 7.48 12.99 15.37
CA ILE A 51 6.03 12.99 15.55
C ILE A 51 5.37 13.78 14.43
N ALA A 52 4.48 13.13 13.68
CA ALA A 52 3.62 13.83 12.73
C ALA A 52 2.42 14.44 13.45
N LEU A 53 2.21 15.75 13.26
CA LEU A 53 1.01 16.46 13.69
C LEU A 53 0.16 16.78 12.47
N ASP A 54 -1.07 16.30 12.48
CA ASP A 54 -2.04 16.50 11.42
C ASP A 54 -3.16 17.42 11.88
N PRO A 55 -3.08 18.74 11.60
CA PRO A 55 -4.23 19.60 11.82
C PRO A 55 -5.31 19.25 10.79
N GLY A 56 -6.42 18.69 11.28
CA GLY A 56 -7.55 18.23 10.47
C GLY A 56 -8.09 19.28 9.52
N HIS A 57 -8.69 18.86 8.41
CA HIS A 57 -9.28 19.73 7.37
C HIS A 57 -8.27 20.67 6.68
N GLY A 58 -8.73 21.82 6.21
CA GLY A 58 -7.94 22.82 5.46
C GLY A 58 -8.40 23.06 4.02
N GLY A 59 -8.36 24.31 3.56
CA GLY A 59 -8.48 24.72 2.14
C GLY A 59 -9.84 24.52 1.47
N LEU A 60 -10.87 24.09 2.21
CA LEU A 60 -12.20 23.75 1.69
C LEU A 60 -13.34 24.59 2.31
N SER A 61 -13.01 25.71 2.94
CA SER A 61 -13.98 26.60 3.60
C SER A 61 -15.09 27.10 2.66
N HIS A 62 -14.83 27.20 1.36
CA HIS A 62 -15.84 27.61 0.36
C HIS A 62 -16.97 26.58 0.15
N LEU A 63 -16.84 25.34 0.64
CA LEU A 63 -17.86 24.29 0.43
C LEU A 63 -19.06 24.44 1.40
N PRO A 64 -20.30 24.17 0.93
CA PRO A 64 -21.47 24.10 1.80
C PRO A 64 -21.32 23.01 2.87
N GLY A 65 -21.74 23.30 4.10
CA GLY A 65 -21.64 22.35 5.22
C GLY A 65 -20.23 22.17 5.78
N TYR A 66 -19.28 23.05 5.42
CA TYR A 66 -17.94 23.07 6.04
C TYR A 66 -18.03 23.17 7.56
N LYS A 67 -17.07 22.56 8.25
CA LYS A 67 -17.05 22.43 9.72
C LYS A 67 -16.83 23.80 10.37
N ARG A 68 -17.96 24.45 10.67
CA ARG A 68 -18.04 25.79 11.27
C ARG A 68 -18.87 25.76 12.55
N GLY A 69 -18.39 26.47 13.56
CA GLY A 69 -19.15 26.73 14.77
C GLY A 69 -20.29 27.75 14.57
N PRO A 70 -21.13 27.94 15.61
CA PRO A 70 -22.28 28.86 15.58
C PRO A 70 -21.96 30.29 15.13
N SER A 71 -20.75 30.79 15.41
CA SER A 71 -20.31 32.13 14.99
C SER A 71 -19.61 32.16 13.61
N GLY A 72 -19.58 31.02 12.92
CA GLY A 72 -18.96 30.86 11.59
C GLY A 72 -17.46 30.55 11.63
N LYS A 73 -16.88 30.28 12.81
CA LYS A 73 -15.46 30.00 12.96
C LYS A 73 -15.14 28.58 12.52
N GLU A 74 -14.04 28.43 11.80
CA GLU A 74 -13.69 27.20 11.10
C GLU A 74 -12.85 26.29 11.98
N GLU A 75 -13.23 25.00 12.04
CA GLU A 75 -12.50 23.97 12.79
C GLU A 75 -11.04 23.87 12.33
N ALA A 76 -10.80 23.98 11.02
CA ALA A 76 -9.46 23.89 10.43
C ALA A 76 -8.45 24.89 11.00
N VAL A 77 -8.93 26.08 11.39
CA VAL A 77 -8.11 27.12 12.02
C VAL A 77 -7.82 26.77 13.47
N MET A 78 -8.82 26.25 14.21
CA MET A 78 -8.66 25.80 15.59
C MET A 78 -7.64 24.65 15.67
N ASN A 79 -7.77 23.66 14.79
CA ASN A 79 -6.88 22.51 14.67
C ASN A 79 -5.43 22.96 14.37
N LEU A 80 -5.25 23.93 13.47
CA LEU A 80 -3.94 24.47 13.11
C LEU A 80 -3.28 25.24 14.28
N ASN A 81 -4.05 26.02 15.03
CA ASN A 81 -3.54 26.74 16.20
C ASN A 81 -3.04 25.79 17.30
N VAL A 82 -3.79 24.71 17.57
CA VAL A 82 -3.37 23.67 18.52
C VAL A 82 -2.11 22.97 18.02
N ALA A 83 -2.02 22.65 16.72
CA ALA A 83 -0.86 22.00 16.12
C ALA A 83 0.43 22.82 16.29
N PHE A 84 0.38 24.13 16.04
CA PHE A 84 1.53 25.00 16.23
C PHE A 84 1.99 25.08 17.70
N ALA A 85 1.04 25.24 18.63
CA ALA A 85 1.38 25.27 20.04
C ALA A 85 1.95 23.91 20.52
N LEU A 86 1.41 22.79 20.05
CA LEU A 86 1.90 21.46 20.39
C LEU A 86 3.29 21.21 19.82
N LYS A 87 3.54 21.64 18.58
CA LYS A 87 4.86 21.59 17.94
C LYS A 87 5.91 22.29 18.81
N GLU A 88 5.64 23.50 19.28
CA GLU A 88 6.58 24.24 20.13
C GLU A 88 6.93 23.49 21.42
N PHE A 89 5.95 22.90 22.11
CA PHE A 89 6.22 22.14 23.34
C PHE A 89 7.00 20.86 23.08
N LEU A 90 6.69 20.14 21.99
CA LEU A 90 7.38 18.92 21.61
C LEU A 90 8.84 19.20 21.20
N GLU A 91 9.09 20.23 20.40
CA GLU A 91 10.44 20.63 20.01
C GLU A 91 11.24 21.15 21.20
N ALA A 92 10.61 21.88 22.13
CA ALA A 92 11.25 22.30 23.38
C ALA A 92 11.65 21.10 24.29
N ALA A 93 10.98 19.96 24.14
CA ALA A 93 11.34 18.70 24.79
C ALA A 93 12.33 17.84 23.97
N GLY A 94 12.76 18.33 22.81
CA GLY A 94 13.76 17.72 21.93
C GLY A 94 13.20 16.81 20.83
N ALA A 95 11.88 16.61 20.73
CA ALA A 95 11.29 15.78 19.68
C ALA A 95 11.40 16.48 18.31
N THR A 96 11.43 15.69 17.23
CA THR A 96 11.31 16.22 15.87
C THR A 96 9.84 16.24 15.47
N VAL A 97 9.34 17.35 14.90
CA VAL A 97 7.91 17.48 14.56
C VAL A 97 7.73 17.74 13.07
N VAL A 98 6.80 17.01 12.45
CA VAL A 98 6.41 17.17 11.05
C VAL A 98 4.93 17.55 10.98
N LEU A 99 4.60 18.64 10.29
CA LEU A 99 3.21 19.04 10.06
C LEU A 99 2.74 18.53 8.70
N THR A 100 1.55 17.95 8.61
CA THR A 100 0.94 17.56 7.31
C THR A 100 0.55 18.80 6.49
N ARG A 101 0.22 19.90 7.17
CA ARG A 101 0.07 21.25 6.62
C ARG A 101 0.45 22.32 7.64
N SER A 102 0.99 23.43 7.16
CA SER A 102 1.36 24.59 7.97
C SER A 102 0.54 25.84 7.64
N ASP A 103 -0.47 25.71 6.78
CA ASP A 103 -1.38 26.75 6.33
C ASP A 103 -2.78 26.16 6.11
N ASP A 104 -3.74 26.99 5.71
CA ASP A 104 -5.10 26.56 5.39
C ASP A 104 -5.20 26.00 3.95
N ARG A 105 -4.38 25.00 3.64
CA ARG A 105 -4.46 24.25 2.37
C ARG A 105 -5.17 22.93 2.55
N PHE A 106 -5.77 22.44 1.48
CA PHE A 106 -6.29 21.08 1.45
C PHE A 106 -5.15 20.07 1.33
N VAL A 107 -5.22 18.99 2.13
CA VAL A 107 -4.40 17.78 2.02
C VAL A 107 -5.32 16.57 2.15
N SER A 108 -5.22 15.60 1.24
CA SER A 108 -6.06 14.40 1.28
C SER A 108 -5.69 13.49 2.45
N LEU A 109 -6.59 12.60 2.87
CA LEU A 109 -6.32 11.68 3.98
C LEU A 109 -5.11 10.78 3.69
N GLN A 110 -5.00 10.28 2.46
CA GLN A 110 -3.86 9.47 2.02
C GLN A 110 -2.56 10.28 2.03
N GLU A 111 -2.57 11.50 1.50
CA GLU A 111 -1.36 12.33 1.45
C GLU A 111 -0.87 12.72 2.85
N ARG A 112 -1.78 12.95 3.81
CA ARG A 112 -1.40 13.19 5.22
C ARG A 112 -0.59 12.02 5.80
N ALA A 113 -1.05 10.79 5.57
CA ALA A 113 -0.34 9.58 6.00
C ALA A 113 0.99 9.41 5.24
N THR A 114 0.99 9.66 3.93
CA THR A 114 2.19 9.59 3.08
C THR A 114 3.25 10.63 3.48
N ILE A 115 2.87 11.84 3.89
CA ILE A 115 3.80 12.85 4.44
C ILE A 115 4.49 12.29 5.70
N ALA A 116 3.73 11.70 6.62
CA ALA A 116 4.27 11.12 7.85
C ALA A 116 5.20 9.93 7.56
N GLU A 117 4.81 9.03 6.65
CA GLU A 117 5.60 7.87 6.22
C GLU A 117 6.91 8.28 5.53
N ARG A 118 6.85 9.19 4.54
CA ARG A 118 8.04 9.69 3.83
C ARG A 118 9.03 10.40 4.75
N ALA A 119 8.51 11.10 5.76
CA ALA A 119 9.36 11.74 6.76
C ALA A 119 9.94 10.75 7.78
N GLY A 120 9.50 9.49 7.78
CA GLY A 120 9.91 8.46 8.73
C GLY A 120 9.49 8.81 10.17
N CYS A 121 8.24 9.26 10.36
CA CYS A 121 7.70 9.56 11.68
C CYS A 121 7.40 8.28 12.46
N ASP A 122 7.74 8.27 13.75
CA ASP A 122 7.48 7.16 14.67
C ASP A 122 6.00 7.07 15.06
N LEU A 123 5.30 8.21 15.10
CA LEU A 123 3.91 8.34 15.54
C LEU A 123 3.19 9.44 14.75
N MET A 124 1.86 9.36 14.72
CA MET A 124 1.01 10.38 14.12
C MET A 124 -0.16 10.80 15.04
N ILE A 125 -0.40 12.10 15.14
CA ILE A 125 -1.46 12.69 15.98
C ILE A 125 -2.29 13.62 15.11
N SER A 126 -3.53 13.23 14.83
CA SER A 126 -4.49 14.07 14.11
C SER A 126 -5.33 14.88 15.10
N LEU A 127 -5.40 16.19 14.87
CA LEU A 127 -6.02 17.17 15.76
C LEU A 127 -7.34 17.65 15.14
N HIS A 128 -8.44 17.36 15.82
CA HIS A 128 -9.80 17.72 15.45
C HIS A 128 -10.61 18.25 16.63
N HIS A 129 -11.71 18.92 16.29
CA HIS A 129 -12.74 19.29 17.25
C HIS A 129 -14.10 18.84 16.72
N ASN A 130 -14.92 18.30 17.60
CA ASN A 130 -16.11 17.58 17.22
C ASN A 130 -17.31 18.52 17.02
N ALA A 131 -18.40 17.96 16.51
CA ALA A 131 -19.69 18.61 16.42
C ALA A 131 -20.82 17.65 16.79
N ALA A 132 -21.83 18.18 17.48
CA ALA A 132 -23.07 17.48 17.75
C ALA A 132 -24.28 18.34 17.42
N GLN A 133 -25.41 17.70 17.13
CA GLN A 133 -26.68 18.41 16.93
C GLN A 133 -27.13 19.14 18.20
N ASN A 134 -26.89 18.57 19.37
CA ASN A 134 -27.16 19.22 20.65
C ASN A 134 -25.98 20.16 21.01
N PRO A 135 -26.18 21.49 21.04
CA PRO A 135 -25.11 22.46 21.27
C PRO A 135 -24.61 22.49 22.73
N GLN A 136 -25.18 21.69 23.63
CA GLN A 136 -24.68 21.54 25.01
C GLN A 136 -23.63 20.43 25.15
N VAL A 137 -23.47 19.58 24.12
CA VAL A 137 -22.49 18.49 24.16
C VAL A 137 -21.08 19.08 24.14
N ASN A 138 -20.24 18.62 25.06
CA ASN A 138 -18.83 18.93 25.11
C ASN A 138 -18.10 17.89 25.98
N TYR A 139 -17.14 17.18 25.40
CA TYR A 139 -16.25 16.22 26.05
C TYR A 139 -15.05 15.96 25.14
N ALA A 140 -14.02 15.29 25.67
CA ALA A 140 -12.85 14.91 24.89
C ALA A 140 -12.91 13.42 24.50
N SER A 141 -12.57 13.12 23.25
CA SER A 141 -12.42 11.75 22.77
C SER A 141 -11.13 11.58 21.98
N VAL A 142 -10.51 10.40 22.09
CA VAL A 142 -9.32 10.01 21.33
C VAL A 142 -9.60 8.69 20.65
N TYR A 143 -9.36 8.62 19.35
CA TYR A 143 -9.66 7.47 18.52
C TYR A 143 -8.37 6.78 18.05
N TYR A 144 -8.39 5.45 18.04
CA TYR A 144 -7.36 4.60 17.43
C TYR A 144 -8.00 3.65 16.41
N HIS A 145 -7.20 3.15 15.46
CA HIS A 145 -7.69 2.25 14.42
C HIS A 145 -7.94 0.82 14.95
N LEU A 146 -9.01 0.16 14.50
CA LEU A 146 -9.33 -1.25 14.82
C LEU A 146 -9.60 -1.50 16.31
N TYR A 147 -9.35 -2.72 16.78
CA TYR A 147 -9.58 -3.17 18.15
C TYR A 147 -8.26 -3.15 18.95
N PRO A 148 -8.31 -3.18 20.29
CA PRO A 148 -7.12 -3.09 21.16
C PRO A 148 -5.96 -4.00 20.75
N ASP A 149 -6.25 -5.23 20.33
CA ASP A 149 -5.24 -6.24 20.00
C ASP A 149 -4.51 -5.99 18.67
N TYR A 150 -5.05 -5.12 17.81
CA TYR A 150 -4.50 -4.83 16.48
C TYR A 150 -3.69 -3.52 16.44
N SER A 151 -3.96 -2.59 17.36
CA SER A 151 -3.28 -1.29 17.43
C SER A 151 -2.81 -0.94 18.86
N PRO A 152 -2.10 -1.84 19.56
CA PRO A 152 -1.80 -1.67 20.98
C PRO A 152 -0.98 -0.40 21.26
N ALA A 153 0.03 -0.09 20.43
CA ALA A 153 0.84 1.12 20.59
C ALA A 153 0.03 2.42 20.41
N SER A 154 -0.94 2.44 19.48
CA SER A 154 -1.86 3.59 19.30
C SER A 154 -2.78 3.75 20.50
N MET A 155 -3.26 2.65 21.07
CA MET A 155 -4.07 2.66 22.30
C MET A 155 -3.27 3.21 23.49
N ASP A 156 -2.00 2.83 23.62
CA ASP A 156 -1.13 3.33 24.70
C ASP A 156 -0.93 4.85 24.59
N LEU A 157 -0.62 5.32 23.38
CA LEU A 157 -0.51 6.73 23.07
C LEU A 157 -1.81 7.48 23.42
N GLY A 158 -2.93 7.00 22.92
CA GLY A 158 -4.23 7.63 23.10
C GLY A 158 -4.67 7.71 24.56
N ARG A 159 -4.39 6.67 25.36
CA ARG A 159 -4.69 6.64 26.81
C ARG A 159 -4.00 7.78 27.55
N HIS A 160 -2.71 7.98 27.30
CA HIS A 160 -1.94 9.03 27.96
C HIS A 160 -2.36 10.43 27.50
N ILE A 161 -2.60 10.62 26.20
CA ILE A 161 -3.12 11.87 25.64
C ILE A 161 -4.48 12.21 26.24
N TYR A 162 -5.40 11.25 26.32
CA TYR A 162 -6.73 11.47 26.87
C TYR A 162 -6.68 11.99 28.32
N PHE A 163 -5.85 11.37 29.18
CA PHE A 163 -5.68 11.88 30.55
C PHE A 163 -5.11 13.31 30.59
N GLY A 164 -4.16 13.62 29.70
CA GLY A 164 -3.63 14.98 29.54
C GLY A 164 -4.70 16.00 29.15
N LEU A 165 -5.59 15.63 28.22
CA LEU A 165 -6.75 16.46 27.82
C LEU A 165 -7.73 16.66 28.98
N VAL A 166 -8.07 15.60 29.72
CA VAL A 166 -8.98 15.70 30.88
C VAL A 166 -8.43 16.65 31.95
N GLU A 167 -7.13 16.55 32.26
CA GLU A 167 -6.47 17.44 33.23
C GLU A 167 -6.43 18.90 32.75
N ALA A 168 -6.13 19.11 31.47
CA ALA A 168 -6.02 20.44 30.89
C ALA A 168 -7.39 21.10 30.73
N LEU A 169 -8.31 20.47 30.01
CA LEU A 169 -9.56 21.10 29.58
C LEU A 169 -10.66 21.06 30.66
N ARG A 170 -10.66 20.02 31.52
CA ARG A 170 -11.69 19.80 32.56
C ARG A 170 -13.12 19.83 32.01
N LEU A 171 -13.32 19.16 30.87
CA LEU A 171 -14.64 19.02 30.25
C LEU A 171 -15.51 18.01 31.01
N PRO A 172 -16.85 18.06 30.82
CA PRO A 172 -17.77 17.08 31.38
C PRO A 172 -17.40 15.63 31.04
N GLN A 173 -17.51 14.74 32.03
CA GLN A 173 -17.24 13.30 31.86
C GLN A 173 -18.51 12.48 31.61
N VAL A 174 -18.68 11.93 30.40
CA VAL A 174 -19.92 11.27 29.93
C VAL A 174 -19.68 9.87 29.35
N ALA A 175 -20.73 9.05 29.20
CA ALA A 175 -20.61 7.62 28.85
C ALA A 175 -19.97 7.30 27.47
N ASN A 176 -19.89 8.28 26.56
CA ASN A 176 -19.37 8.11 25.19
C ASN A 176 -18.06 8.89 24.93
N GLU A 177 -17.39 9.33 26.00
CA GLU A 177 -16.09 10.00 25.90
C GLU A 177 -14.93 9.00 26.02
N GLY A 178 -13.70 9.48 25.82
CA GLY A 178 -12.51 8.72 26.20
C GLY A 178 -11.76 8.12 25.03
N LEU A 179 -11.04 7.03 25.30
CA LEU A 179 -10.25 6.31 24.31
C LEU A 179 -11.12 5.26 23.62
N LEU A 180 -11.35 5.44 22.32
CA LEU A 180 -12.35 4.70 21.56
C LEU A 180 -11.77 4.12 20.27
N SER A 181 -12.31 2.98 19.83
CA SER A 181 -12.04 2.47 18.49
C SER A 181 -12.80 3.31 17.46
N ASP A 182 -12.12 3.67 16.37
CA ASP A 182 -12.75 4.35 15.22
C ASP A 182 -13.81 3.48 14.53
N LYS A 183 -13.76 2.15 14.70
CA LYS A 183 -14.76 1.21 14.18
C LYS A 183 -16.13 1.36 14.81
N MET A 184 -16.21 2.00 15.97
CA MET A 184 -17.49 2.34 16.60
C MET A 184 -18.21 3.48 15.89
N ILE A 185 -17.48 4.30 15.11
CA ILE A 185 -18.03 5.44 14.38
C ILE A 185 -18.31 5.03 12.93
N TYR A 186 -17.35 4.38 12.27
CA TYR A 186 -17.50 3.86 10.92
C TYR A 186 -17.05 2.40 10.88
N PRO A 187 -17.79 1.46 10.25
CA PRO A 187 -17.37 0.05 10.19
C PRO A 187 -15.94 -0.17 9.67
N ASP A 188 -15.51 0.67 8.73
CA ASP A 188 -14.16 0.64 8.13
C ASP A 188 -13.14 1.50 8.91
N GLY A 189 -13.54 2.21 9.96
CA GLY A 189 -12.71 3.16 10.71
C GLY A 189 -12.55 4.53 10.03
N PHE A 190 -11.67 5.37 10.56
CA PHE A 190 -11.33 6.67 9.97
C PHE A 190 -10.31 6.49 8.85
N GLY A 191 -10.53 7.16 7.71
CA GLY A 191 -9.67 7.00 6.52
C GLY A 191 -8.20 7.35 6.76
N LEU A 192 -7.93 8.35 7.61
CA LEU A 192 -6.57 8.71 8.01
C LEU A 192 -5.90 7.61 8.84
N LEU A 193 -6.61 7.09 9.85
CA LEU A 193 -6.09 6.05 10.74
C LEU A 193 -5.90 4.72 10.02
N ARG A 194 -6.75 4.41 9.01
CA ARG A 194 -6.54 3.30 8.06
C ARG A 194 -5.26 3.45 7.23
N ALA A 195 -4.97 4.67 6.78
CA ALA A 195 -3.85 4.95 5.88
C ALA A 195 -2.51 5.05 6.62
N ALA A 196 -2.52 5.34 7.92
CA ALA A 196 -1.32 5.44 8.73
C ALA A 196 -0.61 4.07 8.88
N ARG A 197 0.71 4.06 8.64
CA ARG A 197 1.57 2.86 8.80
C ARG A 197 2.42 2.89 10.05
N MET A 198 2.25 3.92 10.87
CA MET A 198 2.82 4.10 12.20
C MET A 198 1.68 4.18 13.22
N PRO A 199 1.94 3.98 14.53
CA PRO A 199 0.92 4.21 15.55
C PRO A 199 0.34 5.62 15.44
N ALA A 200 -0.98 5.69 15.35
CA ALA A 200 -1.70 6.91 15.03
C ALA A 200 -2.97 7.02 15.89
N VAL A 201 -3.26 8.25 16.31
CA VAL A 201 -4.50 8.61 17.00
C VAL A 201 -5.13 9.85 16.41
N LEU A 202 -6.46 9.93 16.48
CA LEU A 202 -7.24 11.11 16.11
C LEU A 202 -7.93 11.67 17.34
N LEU A 203 -7.70 12.95 17.64
CA LEU A 203 -8.23 13.63 18.81
C LEU A 203 -9.44 14.43 18.39
N GLU A 204 -10.57 14.20 19.06
CA GLU A 204 -11.74 15.07 19.06
C GLU A 204 -11.75 15.79 20.42
N SER A 205 -10.94 16.84 20.56
CA SER A 205 -10.55 17.40 21.86
C SER A 205 -11.70 18.09 22.62
N SER A 206 -12.61 18.72 21.89
CA SER A 206 -13.83 19.39 22.40
C SER A 206 -14.80 19.66 21.24
N PHE A 207 -15.93 20.34 21.48
CA PHE A 207 -17.00 20.48 20.48
C PHE A 207 -17.13 21.93 19.97
N PHE A 208 -16.76 22.20 18.71
CA PHE A 208 -16.93 23.54 18.12
C PHE A 208 -18.41 23.94 17.91
N SER A 209 -19.33 22.95 17.91
CA SER A 209 -20.77 23.19 17.87
C SER A 209 -21.33 23.75 19.18
N ASN A 210 -20.56 23.68 20.28
CA ASN A 210 -20.93 24.25 21.56
C ASN A 210 -20.53 25.75 21.60
N PRO A 211 -21.48 26.70 21.74
CA PRO A 211 -21.17 28.14 21.65
C PRO A 211 -20.17 28.63 22.72
N ARG A 212 -20.18 28.03 23.91
CA ARG A 212 -19.21 28.40 24.96
C ARG A 212 -17.82 27.89 24.63
N GLU A 213 -17.74 26.70 24.05
CA GLU A 213 -16.49 26.08 23.66
C GLU A 213 -15.91 26.73 22.39
N GLU A 214 -16.71 27.08 21.39
CA GLU A 214 -16.27 27.85 20.21
C GLU A 214 -15.58 29.16 20.63
N LYS A 215 -16.13 29.86 21.64
CA LYS A 215 -15.52 31.07 22.20
C LYS A 215 -14.16 30.79 22.87
N ARG A 216 -13.98 29.60 23.46
CA ARG A 216 -12.68 29.19 24.02
C ARG A 216 -11.71 28.78 22.91
N LEU A 217 -12.14 28.01 21.92
CA LEU A 217 -11.33 27.53 20.80
C LEU A 217 -10.82 28.63 19.87
N THR A 218 -11.45 29.81 19.90
CA THR A 218 -10.96 31.02 19.22
C THR A 218 -9.93 31.81 20.01
N ASN A 219 -9.63 31.40 21.25
CA ASN A 219 -8.62 32.00 22.10
C ASN A 219 -7.31 31.20 22.04
N LEU A 220 -6.25 31.81 21.51
CA LEU A 220 -4.92 31.19 21.40
C LEU A 220 -4.36 30.69 22.73
N ARG A 221 -4.70 31.35 23.86
CA ARG A 221 -4.30 30.88 25.20
C ARG A 221 -4.94 29.54 25.56
N TYR A 222 -6.19 29.34 25.13
CA TYR A 222 -6.89 28.08 25.31
C TYR A 222 -6.33 26.99 24.41
N ASN A 223 -6.07 27.28 23.12
CA ASN A 223 -5.43 26.31 22.22
C ASN A 223 -4.05 25.89 22.75
N ARG A 224 -3.27 26.83 23.31
CA ARG A 224 -1.98 26.52 23.95
C ARG A 224 -2.12 25.64 25.18
N ARG A 225 -3.18 25.84 25.98
CA ARG A 225 -3.51 24.99 27.13
C ARG A 225 -3.86 23.56 26.70
N GLU A 226 -4.68 23.41 25.67
CA GLU A 226 -5.01 22.12 25.08
C GLU A 226 -3.75 21.39 24.59
N ALA A 227 -2.95 22.08 23.78
CA ALA A 227 -1.67 21.58 23.31
C ALA A 227 -0.74 21.16 24.46
N TYR A 228 -0.69 21.92 25.54
CA TYR A 228 0.10 21.55 26.72
C TYR A 228 -0.44 20.30 27.42
N GLY A 229 -1.77 20.11 27.47
CA GLY A 229 -2.38 18.87 27.97
C GLY A 229 -1.96 17.64 27.15
N ILE A 230 -2.05 17.75 25.83
CA ILE A 230 -1.60 16.70 24.89
C ILE A 230 -0.11 16.42 25.11
N PHE A 231 0.72 17.47 25.17
CA PHE A 231 2.15 17.38 25.43
C PHE A 231 2.48 16.65 26.75
N LEU A 232 1.80 16.99 27.85
CA LEU A 232 2.02 16.30 29.14
C LEU A 232 1.64 14.82 29.07
N GLY A 233 0.56 14.49 28.35
CA GLY A 233 0.19 13.10 28.06
C GLY A 233 1.33 12.37 27.34
N LEU A 234 1.82 12.94 26.24
CA LEU A 234 2.94 12.39 25.45
C LEU A 234 4.22 12.24 26.28
N ALA A 235 4.56 13.24 27.07
CA ALA A 235 5.73 13.22 27.92
C ALA A 235 5.64 12.10 28.97
N ARG A 236 4.45 11.87 29.55
CA ARG A 236 4.21 10.72 30.47
C ARG A 236 4.30 9.39 29.75
N TRP A 237 3.72 9.27 28.55
CA TRP A 237 3.81 8.07 27.73
C TRP A 237 5.28 7.67 27.46
N ALA A 238 6.10 8.63 27.01
CA ALA A 238 7.53 8.40 26.77
C ALA A 238 8.32 8.12 28.06
N ALA A 239 7.95 8.77 29.17
CA ALA A 239 8.56 8.54 30.48
C ALA A 239 8.22 7.15 31.06
N SER A 240 7.03 6.61 30.77
CA SER A 240 6.61 5.25 31.12
C SER A 240 7.37 4.15 30.37
N GLY A 241 8.27 4.52 29.45
CA GLY A 241 9.16 3.61 28.75
C GLY A 241 8.46 2.92 27.60
N ILE A 242 9.14 2.86 26.46
CA ILE A 242 8.66 2.15 25.28
C ILE A 242 9.54 0.90 25.14
N PRO A 243 8.97 -0.31 25.32
CA PRO A 243 9.72 -1.53 25.11
C PRO A 243 10.28 -1.58 23.69
N ARG A 244 11.39 -2.29 23.54
CA ARG A 244 11.97 -2.57 22.21
C ARG A 244 12.60 -3.95 22.21
N ALA A 245 12.60 -4.57 21.04
CA ALA A 245 13.30 -5.80 20.78
C ALA A 245 14.36 -5.54 19.71
N GLN A 246 15.57 -6.04 19.93
CA GLN A 246 16.67 -5.95 18.98
C GLN A 246 17.08 -7.35 18.55
N LEU A 247 16.99 -7.64 17.25
CA LEU A 247 17.47 -8.89 16.70
C LEU A 247 19.00 -9.00 16.93
N VAL A 248 19.42 -10.08 17.59
CA VAL A 248 20.82 -10.39 17.91
C VAL A 248 21.39 -11.39 16.90
N GLN A 249 20.60 -12.42 16.59
CA GLN A 249 20.95 -13.41 15.57
C GLN A 249 19.69 -13.99 14.93
N PRO A 250 19.78 -14.38 13.64
CA PRO A 250 20.92 -14.17 12.74
C PRO A 250 21.08 -12.69 12.31
N LYS A 251 22.24 -12.31 11.76
CA LYS A 251 22.58 -10.90 11.48
C LYS A 251 21.80 -10.26 10.31
N ALA A 252 21.16 -11.07 9.45
CA ALA A 252 20.11 -10.72 8.48
C ALA A 252 19.92 -11.88 7.49
N VAL A 253 21.02 -12.47 7.02
CA VAL A 253 21.04 -13.61 6.11
C VAL A 253 21.50 -14.86 6.88
N SER A 254 20.79 -15.97 6.71
CA SER A 254 21.15 -17.27 7.23
C SER A 254 21.36 -18.27 6.09
N ARG A 255 22.48 -19.01 6.14
CA ARG A 255 22.72 -20.19 5.28
C ARG A 255 22.10 -21.46 5.85
N ASP A 256 21.67 -21.42 7.11
CA ASP A 256 20.92 -22.49 7.79
C ASP A 256 19.41 -22.20 7.67
N LYS A 257 18.63 -23.22 7.29
CA LYS A 257 17.17 -23.15 7.17
C LYS A 257 16.45 -23.26 8.51
N LYS A 258 17.15 -23.61 9.59
CA LYS A 258 16.62 -23.66 10.97
C LYS A 258 17.40 -22.73 11.91
N PRO A 259 17.55 -21.44 11.55
CA PRO A 259 18.37 -20.54 12.35
C PRO A 259 17.75 -20.32 13.73
N GLU A 260 18.58 -20.26 14.76
CA GLU A 260 18.14 -19.74 16.05
C GLU A 260 17.90 -18.23 15.92
N VAL A 261 16.65 -17.81 16.06
CA VAL A 261 16.24 -16.41 16.11
C VAL A 261 16.29 -15.93 17.56
N VAL A 262 17.06 -14.89 17.83
CA VAL A 262 17.24 -14.35 19.19
C VAL A 262 17.07 -12.85 19.20
N TYR A 263 16.25 -12.37 20.12
CA TYR A 263 16.06 -10.98 20.42
C TYR A 263 16.57 -10.63 21.82
N GLN A 264 17.32 -9.53 21.89
CA GLN A 264 17.57 -8.82 23.13
C GLN A 264 16.38 -7.89 23.40
N LEU A 265 15.77 -8.03 24.57
CA LEU A 265 14.62 -7.26 25.01
C LEU A 265 15.05 -6.09 25.90
N PHE A 266 14.29 -5.02 25.81
CA PHE A 266 14.43 -3.80 26.60
C PHE A 266 13.04 -3.30 27.00
N ASP A 267 12.88 -2.88 28.25
CA ASP A 267 11.57 -2.41 28.77
C ASP A 267 11.36 -0.90 28.60
N GLY A 268 12.44 -0.19 28.23
CA GLY A 268 12.44 1.25 28.04
C GLY A 268 12.60 2.01 29.35
N ILE A 269 12.81 1.37 30.49
CA ILE A 269 12.98 2.02 31.81
C ILE A 269 14.36 1.71 32.38
N THR A 270 14.71 0.42 32.45
CA THR A 270 15.95 -0.02 33.09
C THR A 270 17.19 0.45 32.34
N GLU A 271 17.10 0.66 31.02
CA GLU A 271 18.19 1.16 30.17
C GLU A 271 18.54 2.62 30.48
N ARG A 272 17.62 3.36 31.09
CA ARG A 272 17.76 4.78 31.43
C ARG A 272 18.17 4.99 32.89
N GLY A 273 18.67 3.95 33.56
CA GLY A 273 19.03 3.99 34.98
C GLY A 273 17.83 3.95 35.94
N GLY A 274 16.64 3.60 35.45
CA GLY A 274 15.46 3.39 36.29
C GLY A 274 15.72 2.29 37.32
N ARG A 275 15.26 2.48 38.57
CA ARG A 275 15.41 1.50 39.65
C ARG A 275 14.64 0.22 39.28
N GLY A 276 15.37 -0.83 38.90
CA GLY A 276 14.82 -2.16 38.57
C GLY A 276 15.50 -3.26 39.37
N VAL A 277 14.80 -4.39 39.55
CA VAL A 277 15.22 -5.56 40.33
C VAL A 277 16.17 -6.51 39.58
N GLY A 278 17.02 -5.98 38.68
CA GLY A 278 17.96 -6.81 37.90
C GLY A 278 17.31 -7.72 36.84
N GLN A 279 16.07 -7.46 36.44
CA GLN A 279 15.33 -8.19 35.40
C GLN A 279 14.51 -7.23 34.51
N LEU A 280 14.02 -7.73 33.37
CA LEU A 280 13.12 -7.01 32.46
C LEU A 280 11.79 -6.66 33.14
N LEU A 281 11.39 -5.40 33.10
CA LEU A 281 10.09 -4.93 33.62
C LEU A 281 8.99 -5.11 32.57
N ALA A 282 8.67 -6.36 32.22
CA ALA A 282 7.65 -6.68 31.22
C ALA A 282 6.73 -7.84 31.62
N TYR A 283 5.53 -7.87 31.04
CA TYR A 283 4.62 -9.01 31.16
C TYR A 283 5.10 -10.13 30.26
N ALA A 284 5.65 -11.22 30.83
CA ALA A 284 6.16 -12.35 30.05
C ALA A 284 5.10 -12.92 29.09
N GLN A 285 3.83 -12.95 29.51
CA GLN A 285 2.71 -13.46 28.71
C GLN A 285 2.36 -12.56 27.52
N SER A 286 2.82 -11.30 27.50
CA SER A 286 2.65 -10.41 26.36
C SER A 286 3.70 -10.60 25.27
N ALA A 287 4.80 -11.29 25.60
CA ALA A 287 5.90 -11.48 24.68
C ALA A 287 5.52 -12.51 23.61
N SER A 288 5.58 -12.10 22.35
CA SER A 288 5.38 -13.02 21.22
C SER A 288 6.38 -12.73 20.11
N LEU A 289 6.75 -13.77 19.36
CA LEU A 289 7.47 -13.67 18.09
C LEU A 289 6.54 -14.18 17.00
N LYS A 290 6.50 -13.46 15.88
CA LYS A 290 5.83 -13.88 14.65
C LYS A 290 6.85 -13.98 13.54
N ILE A 291 6.72 -15.04 12.73
CA ILE A 291 7.43 -15.20 11.46
C ILE A 291 6.35 -15.19 10.37
N ASP A 292 6.44 -14.27 9.42
CA ASP A 292 5.45 -14.07 8.34
C ASP A 292 4.01 -13.95 8.87
N SER A 293 3.86 -13.12 9.92
CA SER A 293 2.61 -12.89 10.65
C SER A 293 2.07 -14.09 11.44
N GLN A 294 2.71 -15.26 11.37
CA GLN A 294 2.32 -16.43 12.13
C GLN A 294 3.06 -16.48 13.48
N PRO A 295 2.34 -16.58 14.62
CA PRO A 295 2.98 -16.70 15.91
C PRO A 295 3.77 -18.01 16.01
N VAL A 296 4.98 -17.93 16.57
CA VAL A 296 5.84 -19.10 16.84
C VAL A 296 6.01 -19.31 18.34
N PRO A 297 6.27 -20.54 18.81
CA PRO A 297 6.42 -20.85 20.24
C PRO A 297 7.77 -20.37 20.79
N ALA A 298 7.99 -19.06 20.80
CA ALA A 298 9.19 -18.44 21.33
C ALA A 298 9.27 -18.55 22.86
N GLN A 299 10.48 -18.75 23.35
CA GLN A 299 10.81 -18.78 24.77
C GLN A 299 11.28 -17.40 25.23
N ILE A 300 11.01 -17.06 26.49
CA ILE A 300 11.43 -15.80 27.10
C ILE A 300 12.14 -16.04 28.44
N ASP A 301 13.24 -15.33 28.65
CA ASP A 301 13.97 -15.25 29.92
C ASP A 301 14.03 -13.78 30.34
N LEU A 302 13.25 -13.42 31.37
CA LEU A 302 13.18 -12.05 31.88
C LEU A 302 14.48 -11.60 32.58
N LYS A 303 15.27 -12.52 33.14
CA LYS A 303 16.52 -12.19 33.82
C LYS A 303 17.61 -11.89 32.81
N LYS A 304 17.73 -12.75 31.78
CA LYS A 304 18.63 -12.53 30.64
C LYS A 304 18.08 -11.50 29.65
N LYS A 305 16.82 -11.08 29.82
CA LYS A 305 16.10 -10.17 28.94
C LYS A 305 16.14 -10.65 27.47
N ARG A 306 15.93 -11.95 27.25
CA ARG A 306 16.08 -12.59 25.94
C ARG A 306 14.76 -13.25 25.52
N LEU A 307 14.42 -13.12 24.26
CA LEU A 307 13.39 -13.90 23.57
C LEU A 307 14.08 -14.72 22.48
N TRP A 308 13.75 -16.01 22.32
CA TRP A 308 14.33 -16.81 21.25
C TRP A 308 13.41 -17.90 20.75
N PHE A 309 13.65 -18.33 19.52
CA PHE A 309 12.96 -19.41 18.87
C PHE A 309 13.89 -20.09 17.87
N GLN A 310 13.83 -21.41 17.77
CA GLN A 310 14.48 -22.15 16.72
C GLN A 310 13.41 -22.98 16.00
N PRO A 311 13.29 -22.87 14.66
CA PRO A 311 12.35 -23.67 13.90
C PRO A 311 12.64 -25.18 14.00
N ASP A 312 11.60 -25.97 14.25
CA ASP A 312 11.71 -27.45 14.20
C ASP A 312 11.83 -27.96 12.75
N SER A 313 11.19 -27.25 11.81
CA SER A 313 11.22 -27.51 10.37
C SER A 313 11.99 -26.42 9.62
N SER A 314 12.50 -26.77 8.44
CA SER A 314 13.24 -25.85 7.58
C SER A 314 12.32 -24.72 7.11
N LEU A 315 12.77 -23.48 7.27
CA LEU A 315 12.19 -22.32 6.61
C LEU A 315 12.53 -22.37 5.12
N ARG A 316 11.63 -21.86 4.27
CA ARG A 316 11.88 -21.76 2.83
C ARG A 316 13.01 -20.76 2.55
N ASN A 317 13.68 -20.89 1.41
CA ASN A 317 14.58 -19.82 0.98
C ASN A 317 13.76 -18.56 0.67
N GLY A 318 14.37 -17.40 0.91
CA GLY A 318 13.74 -16.11 0.68
C GLY A 318 13.59 -15.26 1.94
N LYS A 319 12.78 -14.23 1.79
CA LYS A 319 12.55 -13.20 2.79
C LYS A 319 11.44 -13.63 3.76
N HIS A 320 11.77 -13.63 5.04
CA HIS A 320 10.87 -13.82 6.17
C HIS A 320 10.77 -12.54 7.00
N LEU A 321 9.56 -12.19 7.44
CA LEU A 321 9.29 -11.03 8.27
C LEU A 321 9.22 -11.43 9.74
N LEU A 322 10.08 -10.86 10.56
CA LEU A 322 10.12 -11.10 12.01
C LEU A 322 9.48 -9.93 12.75
N GLN A 323 8.51 -10.22 13.61
CA GLN A 323 7.87 -9.23 14.46
C GLN A 323 7.83 -9.71 15.91
N VAL A 324 8.27 -8.85 16.83
CA VAL A 324 8.15 -9.09 18.27
C VAL A 324 7.14 -8.14 18.86
N ASP A 325 6.23 -8.66 19.66
CA ASP A 325 5.31 -7.87 20.48
C ASP A 325 5.68 -8.06 21.96
N LEU A 326 5.70 -6.97 22.74
CA LEU A 326 6.08 -6.95 24.16
C LEU A 326 5.41 -5.77 24.88
N GLN A 327 4.81 -6.00 26.05
CA GLN A 327 4.24 -4.98 26.93
C GLN A 327 5.09 -4.84 28.22
N ASN A 328 5.52 -3.63 28.56
CA ASN A 328 6.15 -3.37 29.85
C ASN A 328 5.13 -3.30 31.00
N LEU A 329 5.62 -3.30 32.25
CA LEU A 329 4.75 -3.20 33.44
C LEU A 329 4.01 -1.87 33.58
N PHE A 330 4.40 -0.85 32.80
CA PHE A 330 3.71 0.44 32.72
C PHE A 330 2.65 0.49 31.62
N LYS A 331 2.32 -0.69 31.05
CA LYS A 331 1.29 -0.88 30.03
C LYS A 331 1.61 -0.22 28.70
N ASN A 332 2.87 0.05 28.40
CA ASN A 332 3.27 0.44 27.05
C ASN A 332 3.76 -0.79 26.29
N HIS A 333 3.35 -0.89 25.03
CA HIS A 333 3.82 -1.84 24.06
C HIS A 333 4.98 -1.24 23.25
N ASN A 334 5.81 -2.10 22.68
CA ASN A 334 6.78 -1.65 21.69
C ASN A 334 6.08 -1.09 20.45
N LEU A 335 6.75 -0.15 19.78
CA LEU A 335 6.31 0.28 18.45
C LEU A 335 6.38 -0.91 17.48
N PRO A 336 5.43 -1.00 16.52
CA PRO A 336 5.44 -2.03 15.51
C PRO A 336 6.73 -1.91 14.70
N ARG A 337 7.55 -2.95 14.75
CA ARG A 337 8.80 -3.05 14.00
C ARG A 337 8.87 -4.44 13.38
N VAL A 338 9.21 -4.46 12.10
CA VAL A 338 9.42 -5.69 11.35
C VAL A 338 10.88 -5.75 10.96
N ASP A 339 11.60 -6.75 11.45
CA ASP A 339 12.94 -7.06 10.96
C ASP A 339 12.83 -8.07 9.80
N THR A 340 13.83 -8.09 8.93
CA THR A 340 13.88 -9.01 7.79
C THR A 340 14.94 -10.08 8.04
N LEU A 341 14.53 -11.35 7.94
CA LEU A 341 15.40 -12.53 7.88
C LEU A 341 15.40 -13.08 6.46
N ILE A 342 16.56 -13.24 5.86
CA ILE A 342 16.74 -13.93 4.58
C ILE A 342 17.29 -15.33 4.85
N ILE A 343 16.58 -16.36 4.40
CA ILE A 343 17.09 -17.72 4.33
C ILE A 343 17.66 -17.93 2.92
N ALA A 344 18.95 -18.23 2.85
CA ALA A 344 19.69 -18.41 1.59
C ALA A 344 20.54 -19.68 1.69
N ALA A 345 19.88 -20.83 1.83
CA ALA A 345 20.55 -22.12 1.87
C ALA A 345 21.44 -22.28 0.63
N PRO A 346 22.67 -22.83 0.76
CA PRO A 346 23.60 -22.91 -0.36
C PRO A 346 23.07 -23.74 -1.53
N THR A 347 23.39 -23.33 -2.75
CA THR A 347 23.13 -24.13 -3.95
C THR A 347 23.77 -25.52 -3.84
N ARG A 348 23.02 -26.56 -4.17
CA ARG A 348 23.48 -27.96 -4.23
C ARG A 348 23.22 -28.66 -5.55
N PHE A 349 22.31 -28.13 -6.35
CA PHE A 349 21.99 -28.64 -7.68
C PHE A 349 21.85 -27.47 -8.64
N ILE A 350 22.43 -27.61 -9.83
CA ILE A 350 22.22 -26.71 -10.96
C ILE A 350 21.80 -27.59 -12.14
N ALA A 351 20.55 -27.45 -12.58
CA ALA A 351 20.05 -28.13 -13.77
C ALA A 351 20.01 -27.16 -14.95
N PHE A 352 20.35 -27.64 -16.14
CA PHE A 352 20.23 -26.89 -17.38
C PHE A 352 19.01 -27.36 -18.16
N GLU A 353 18.21 -26.41 -18.63
CA GLU A 353 17.10 -26.61 -19.54
C GLU A 353 17.41 -25.89 -20.85
N THR A 354 17.34 -26.64 -21.95
CA THR A 354 17.62 -26.13 -23.29
C THR A 354 16.50 -26.53 -24.25
N PRO A 355 16.04 -25.63 -25.13
CA PRO A 355 15.07 -25.97 -26.17
C PRO A 355 15.56 -27.03 -27.16
N ALA A 356 16.88 -27.15 -27.35
CA ALA A 356 17.51 -28.14 -28.22
C ALA A 356 18.85 -28.60 -27.64
N SER A 357 19.21 -29.87 -27.88
CA SER A 357 20.52 -30.42 -27.50
C SER A 357 21.63 -30.15 -28.52
N LYS A 358 21.30 -29.48 -29.63
CA LYS A 358 22.20 -29.19 -30.76
C LYS A 358 21.96 -27.79 -31.30
N LEU A 359 23.00 -27.16 -31.81
CA LEU A 359 22.96 -25.91 -32.59
C LEU A 359 23.87 -26.03 -33.82
N PRO A 360 23.64 -25.30 -34.90
CA PRO A 360 24.61 -25.26 -36.00
C PRO A 360 25.82 -24.42 -35.64
N ALA A 361 26.98 -24.84 -36.11
CA ALA A 361 28.24 -24.11 -36.02
C ALA A 361 28.31 -22.99 -37.08
N ASP A 362 27.35 -22.07 -37.08
CA ASP A 362 27.23 -20.99 -38.08
C ASP A 362 27.60 -19.59 -37.56
N GLY A 363 27.99 -19.48 -36.29
CA GLY A 363 28.33 -18.20 -35.66
C GLY A 363 27.14 -17.27 -35.39
N VAL A 364 25.92 -17.69 -35.75
CA VAL A 364 24.69 -16.86 -35.68
C VAL A 364 23.71 -17.44 -34.68
N ALA A 365 23.52 -18.76 -34.67
CA ALA A 365 22.55 -19.45 -33.82
C ALA A 365 22.73 -19.10 -32.35
N ALA A 366 21.67 -18.54 -31.74
CA ALA A 366 21.62 -18.28 -30.31
C ALA A 366 20.47 -19.04 -29.67
N MET A 367 20.66 -19.50 -28.44
CA MET A 367 19.68 -20.29 -27.71
C MET A 367 19.57 -19.82 -26.26
N PRO A 368 18.35 -19.67 -25.72
CA PRO A 368 18.16 -19.48 -24.30
C PRO A 368 18.51 -20.76 -23.56
N ILE A 369 19.21 -20.59 -22.45
CA ILE A 369 19.53 -21.67 -21.53
C ILE A 369 19.02 -21.24 -20.17
N THR A 370 18.09 -22.03 -19.65
CA THR A 370 17.52 -21.78 -18.33
C THR A 370 18.21 -22.67 -17.31
N LEU A 371 18.75 -22.04 -16.28
CA LEU A 371 19.29 -22.70 -15.11
C LEU A 371 18.18 -22.82 -14.07
N THR A 372 18.07 -23.99 -13.45
CA THR A 372 17.26 -24.22 -12.25
C THR A 372 18.20 -24.57 -11.11
N LEU A 373 18.24 -23.73 -10.08
CA LEU A 373 19.14 -23.84 -8.94
C LEU A 373 18.36 -24.20 -7.67
N CYS A 374 18.73 -25.33 -7.06
CA CYS A 374 18.10 -25.81 -5.83
C CYS A 374 19.12 -26.01 -4.71
N ASP A 375 18.64 -25.92 -3.46
CA ASP A 375 19.39 -26.29 -2.27
C ASP A 375 19.38 -27.81 -1.99
N ALA A 376 19.93 -28.24 -0.86
CA ALA A 376 20.01 -29.65 -0.46
C ALA A 376 18.65 -30.34 -0.28
N GLU A 377 17.59 -29.55 -0.02
CA GLU A 377 16.22 -30.03 0.18
C GLU A 377 15.41 -29.95 -1.12
N ASN A 378 16.05 -29.68 -2.26
CA ASN A 378 15.43 -29.48 -3.57
C ASN A 378 14.47 -28.27 -3.62
N GLU A 379 14.64 -27.30 -2.72
CA GLU A 379 13.91 -26.03 -2.76
C GLU A 379 14.69 -25.02 -3.62
N PRO A 380 14.00 -24.14 -4.38
CA PRO A 380 14.64 -23.06 -5.11
C PRO A 380 15.54 -22.20 -4.22
N VAL A 381 16.71 -21.82 -4.72
CA VAL A 381 17.63 -20.95 -3.96
C VAL A 381 17.11 -19.51 -3.88
N TRP A 382 17.62 -18.74 -2.93
CA TRP A 382 17.22 -17.34 -2.77
C TRP A 382 17.52 -16.51 -4.02
N GLU A 383 16.59 -15.63 -4.41
CA GLU A 383 16.70 -14.78 -5.60
C GLU A 383 17.94 -13.87 -5.64
N GLY A 384 18.53 -13.58 -4.46
CA GLY A 384 19.79 -12.83 -4.36
C GLY A 384 21.06 -13.66 -4.59
N THR A 385 20.94 -14.96 -4.91
CA THR A 385 22.09 -15.84 -5.16
C THR A 385 22.76 -15.46 -6.49
N SER A 386 24.07 -15.25 -6.48
CA SER A 386 24.81 -14.92 -7.70
C SER A 386 25.12 -16.17 -8.52
N VAL A 387 24.92 -16.06 -9.84
CA VAL A 387 25.18 -17.14 -10.80
C VAL A 387 26.23 -16.66 -11.80
N ILE A 388 27.23 -17.49 -12.06
CA ILE A 388 28.29 -17.23 -13.05
C ILE A 388 28.18 -18.30 -14.13
N VAL A 389 28.17 -17.89 -15.39
CA VAL A 389 28.13 -18.79 -16.55
C VAL A 389 29.31 -18.56 -17.48
N GLN A 390 29.83 -19.64 -18.07
CA GLN A 390 30.96 -19.62 -19.00
C GLN A 390 30.77 -20.68 -20.10
N ALA A 391 31.42 -20.48 -21.24
CA ALA A 391 31.44 -21.42 -22.36
C ALA A 391 32.89 -21.65 -22.82
N ASP A 392 33.26 -22.88 -23.15
CA ASP A 392 34.60 -23.18 -23.70
C ASP A 392 34.75 -22.79 -25.19
N LYS A 393 33.64 -22.80 -25.94
CA LYS A 393 33.52 -22.35 -27.32
C LYS A 393 32.25 -21.52 -27.49
N GLY A 394 32.20 -20.71 -28.56
CA GLY A 394 31.09 -19.77 -28.76
C GLY A 394 31.16 -18.61 -27.77
N ARG A 395 30.02 -18.00 -27.44
CA ARG A 395 29.97 -16.89 -26.48
C ARG A 395 28.65 -16.79 -25.72
N ILE A 396 28.73 -16.33 -24.47
CA ILE A 396 27.57 -15.86 -23.70
C ILE A 396 27.26 -14.45 -24.16
N ILE A 397 26.06 -14.22 -24.70
CA ILE A 397 25.64 -12.92 -25.26
C ILE A 397 24.67 -12.16 -24.35
N SER A 398 24.16 -12.81 -23.30
CA SER A 398 23.49 -12.16 -22.18
C SER A 398 23.87 -12.86 -20.89
N GLU A 399 24.16 -12.09 -19.85
CA GLU A 399 24.31 -12.64 -18.50
C GLU A 399 22.98 -13.24 -18.01
N PRO A 400 23.01 -14.17 -17.04
CA PRO A 400 21.80 -14.66 -16.40
C PRO A 400 20.98 -13.49 -15.85
N ASN A 401 19.68 -13.50 -16.14
CA ASN A 401 18.76 -12.57 -15.49
C ASN A 401 18.69 -12.85 -13.97
N SER A 402 18.11 -11.91 -13.21
CA SER A 402 17.88 -12.12 -11.79
C SER A 402 17.07 -13.39 -11.56
N LEU A 403 17.50 -14.20 -10.59
CA LEU A 403 16.80 -15.43 -10.22
C LEU A 403 15.36 -15.12 -9.85
N GLN A 404 14.43 -15.92 -10.39
CA GLN A 404 13.03 -15.95 -9.98
C GLN A 404 12.68 -17.40 -9.70
N ASP A 405 12.26 -17.69 -8.46
CA ASP A 405 11.97 -19.06 -8.03
C ASP A 405 13.12 -20.05 -8.36
N GLY A 406 14.36 -19.63 -8.09
CA GLY A 406 15.57 -20.40 -8.36
C GLY A 406 15.91 -20.57 -9.84
N ARG A 407 15.19 -19.91 -10.76
CA ARG A 407 15.43 -20.00 -12.21
C ARG A 407 16.05 -18.73 -12.76
N ALA A 408 17.04 -18.89 -13.62
CA ALA A 408 17.63 -17.79 -14.38
C ALA A 408 17.90 -18.22 -15.82
N THR A 409 17.69 -17.32 -16.78
CA THR A 409 17.91 -17.57 -18.20
C THR A 409 19.03 -16.67 -18.72
N PHE A 410 19.93 -17.27 -19.51
CA PHE A 410 20.99 -16.59 -20.24
C PHE A 410 21.00 -17.06 -21.70
N TYR A 411 21.68 -16.32 -22.57
CA TYR A 411 21.75 -16.66 -23.99
C TYR A 411 23.17 -17.08 -24.39
N TYR A 412 23.26 -18.27 -24.98
CA TYR A 412 24.47 -18.79 -25.60
C TYR A 412 24.39 -18.65 -27.11
N GLN A 413 25.46 -18.17 -27.74
CA GLN A 413 25.62 -18.15 -29.20
C GLN A 413 26.69 -19.12 -29.66
N ALA A 414 26.33 -19.96 -30.63
CA ALA A 414 27.22 -20.95 -31.23
C ALA A 414 28.42 -20.30 -31.92
N GLY A 415 29.57 -20.98 -31.88
CA GLY A 415 30.74 -20.65 -32.69
C GLY A 415 30.62 -21.15 -34.13
N THR A 416 31.73 -21.13 -34.87
CA THR A 416 31.80 -21.58 -36.28
C THR A 416 32.43 -22.96 -36.46
N GLU A 417 32.90 -23.59 -35.39
CA GLU A 417 33.56 -24.89 -35.42
C GLU A 417 32.61 -25.99 -34.91
N PRO A 418 32.30 -27.03 -35.71
CA PRO A 418 31.51 -28.16 -35.26
C PRO A 418 32.17 -28.98 -34.13
N GLY A 419 31.35 -29.73 -33.40
CA GLY A 419 31.73 -30.63 -32.33
C GLY A 419 31.20 -30.22 -30.96
N PRO A 420 31.66 -30.88 -29.89
CA PRO A 420 31.12 -30.67 -28.55
C PRO A 420 31.53 -29.31 -27.97
N VAL A 421 30.62 -28.75 -27.17
CA VAL A 421 30.77 -27.52 -26.37
C VAL A 421 30.37 -27.78 -24.94
N ASN A 422 31.12 -27.25 -23.99
CA ASN A 422 30.80 -27.29 -22.58
C ASN A 422 30.41 -25.90 -22.08
N LEU A 423 29.24 -25.83 -21.44
CA LEU A 423 28.72 -24.66 -20.78
C LEU A 423 28.75 -24.89 -19.27
N PHE A 424 29.47 -24.04 -18.57
CA PHE A 424 29.68 -24.12 -17.13
C PHE A 424 28.76 -23.13 -16.43
N ALA A 425 28.11 -23.57 -15.36
CA ALA A 425 27.38 -22.69 -14.46
C ALA A 425 27.84 -22.93 -13.03
N SER A 426 28.01 -21.87 -12.25
CA SER A 426 28.37 -21.96 -10.84
C SER A 426 27.61 -20.97 -9.99
N ALA A 427 27.27 -21.39 -8.77
CA ALA A 427 26.62 -20.58 -7.75
C ALA A 427 27.07 -21.08 -6.36
N ASP A 428 27.36 -20.14 -5.46
CA ASP A 428 28.04 -20.42 -4.19
C ASP A 428 29.33 -21.25 -4.40
N SER A 429 29.35 -22.49 -3.91
CA SER A 429 30.47 -23.43 -4.07
C SER A 429 30.10 -24.63 -4.95
N HIS A 430 28.97 -24.60 -5.64
CA HIS A 430 28.51 -25.67 -6.52
C HIS A 430 28.63 -25.24 -7.98
N SER A 431 28.97 -26.19 -8.85
CA SER A 431 29.13 -25.96 -10.27
C SER A 431 28.67 -27.20 -11.04
N ASP A 432 28.06 -26.98 -12.20
CA ASP A 432 27.67 -28.05 -13.10
C ASP A 432 27.99 -27.65 -14.56
N THR A 433 28.00 -28.63 -15.46
CA THR A 433 28.38 -28.47 -16.86
C THR A 433 27.33 -29.11 -17.77
N LEU A 434 26.82 -28.33 -18.72
CA LEU A 434 26.01 -28.81 -19.83
C LEU A 434 26.89 -29.04 -21.05
N GLN A 435 26.79 -30.21 -21.65
CA GLN A 435 27.41 -30.49 -22.95
C GLN A 435 26.38 -30.34 -24.08
N LEU A 436 26.71 -29.53 -25.09
CA LEU A 436 25.94 -29.35 -26.32
C LEU A 436 26.75 -29.83 -27.53
N GLU A 437 26.09 -30.16 -28.63
CA GLU A 437 26.74 -30.49 -29.90
C GLU A 437 26.54 -29.37 -30.92
N LEU A 438 27.63 -28.84 -31.49
CA LEU A 438 27.58 -27.96 -32.65
C LEU A 438 27.66 -28.77 -33.95
N THR A 439 26.61 -28.77 -34.74
CA THR A 439 26.56 -29.51 -36.01
C THR A 439 27.13 -28.69 -37.16
N PRO A 440 27.61 -29.33 -38.25
CA PRO A 440 27.86 -28.62 -39.49
C PRO A 440 26.63 -27.79 -39.94
N PRO A 441 26.82 -26.61 -40.56
CA PRO A 441 25.73 -25.85 -41.15
C PRO A 441 24.95 -26.68 -42.18
N GLY A 442 23.62 -26.62 -42.15
CA GLY A 442 22.72 -27.43 -42.99
C GLY A 442 22.10 -28.65 -42.30
N ASP A 443 22.77 -29.23 -41.30
CA ASP A 443 22.23 -30.38 -40.54
C ASP A 443 21.17 -29.95 -39.50
N PHE A 444 21.26 -28.70 -39.06
CA PHE A 444 20.35 -28.04 -38.13
C PHE A 444 20.32 -26.54 -38.42
N TRP A 445 19.19 -25.88 -38.18
CA TRP A 445 19.07 -24.43 -38.29
C TRP A 445 18.03 -23.94 -37.28
N VAL A 446 18.17 -22.69 -36.86
CA VAL A 446 17.28 -22.07 -35.88
C VAL A 446 16.82 -20.69 -36.34
N LEU A 447 15.62 -20.32 -35.91
CA LEU A 447 15.19 -18.93 -35.89
C LEU A 447 15.15 -18.50 -34.42
N SER A 448 16.00 -17.55 -34.06
CA SER A 448 16.12 -17.05 -32.69
C SER A 448 16.16 -15.53 -32.71
N GLY A 449 15.98 -14.89 -31.57
CA GLY A 449 16.02 -13.44 -31.52
C GLY A 449 15.62 -12.84 -30.19
N MET A 450 15.51 -11.51 -30.17
CA MET A 450 15.07 -10.70 -29.03
C MET A 450 14.05 -9.66 -29.46
N ALA A 451 13.00 -9.49 -28.67
CA ALA A 451 12.04 -8.41 -28.74
C ALA A 451 12.43 -7.31 -27.73
N VAL A 452 12.54 -6.08 -28.22
CA VAL A 452 12.90 -4.91 -27.40
C VAL A 452 11.97 -3.75 -27.68
N ASP A 453 11.69 -2.95 -26.66
CA ASP A 453 10.98 -1.68 -26.78
C ASP A 453 11.88 -0.66 -27.48
N ASP A 454 11.35 0.03 -28.49
CA ASP A 454 12.09 1.00 -29.30
C ASP A 454 12.60 2.20 -28.48
N SER A 455 11.78 2.69 -27.55
CA SER A 455 12.04 3.92 -26.81
C SER A 455 12.99 3.72 -25.63
N THR A 456 12.89 2.58 -24.95
CA THR A 456 13.63 2.29 -23.72
C THR A 456 14.77 1.30 -23.94
N GLY A 457 14.75 0.55 -25.05
CA GLY A 457 15.68 -0.56 -25.31
C GLY A 457 15.49 -1.76 -24.38
N LYS A 458 14.50 -1.75 -23.48
CA LYS A 458 14.22 -2.84 -22.55
C LYS A 458 13.65 -4.06 -23.28
N ALA A 459 13.93 -5.24 -22.76
CA ALA A 459 13.34 -6.48 -23.23
C ALA A 459 11.81 -6.47 -23.09
N VAL A 460 11.11 -7.00 -24.09
CA VAL A 460 9.65 -7.19 -24.06
C VAL A 460 9.36 -8.66 -23.83
N ALA A 461 8.96 -9.01 -22.61
CA ALA A 461 8.62 -10.38 -22.23
C ALA A 461 7.20 -10.76 -22.65
N GLY A 462 6.98 -12.05 -22.95
CA GLY A 462 5.66 -12.60 -23.28
C GLY A 462 5.12 -12.18 -24.65
N ALA A 463 5.92 -11.52 -25.48
CA ALA A 463 5.57 -11.22 -26.87
C ALA A 463 5.41 -12.53 -27.68
N GLU A 464 4.28 -12.70 -28.35
CA GLU A 464 3.98 -13.81 -29.23
C GLU A 464 4.62 -13.62 -30.60
N LEU A 465 5.32 -14.65 -31.07
CA LEU A 465 5.89 -14.75 -32.40
C LEU A 465 5.04 -15.68 -33.25
N ALA A 466 4.54 -15.18 -34.38
CA ALA A 466 3.83 -15.95 -35.39
C ALA A 466 4.58 -16.00 -36.73
N LEU A 467 4.50 -17.16 -37.40
CA LEU A 467 4.92 -17.35 -38.79
C LEU A 467 3.70 -17.75 -39.62
N ASN A 468 3.36 -16.97 -40.64
CA ASN A 468 2.17 -17.18 -41.48
C ASN A 468 0.89 -17.38 -40.63
N ASP A 469 0.68 -16.46 -39.69
CA ASP A 469 -0.49 -16.40 -38.79
C ASP A 469 -0.58 -17.53 -37.72
N SER A 470 0.33 -18.49 -37.71
CA SER A 470 0.42 -19.51 -36.65
C SER A 470 1.41 -19.07 -35.58
N VAL A 471 1.06 -19.17 -34.29
CA VAL A 471 1.96 -18.85 -33.17
C VAL A 471 2.97 -20.00 -33.00
N TRP A 472 4.27 -19.67 -32.95
CA TRP A 472 5.37 -20.64 -32.81
C TRP A 472 6.12 -20.51 -31.49
N ALA A 473 6.25 -19.30 -30.95
CA ALA A 473 7.00 -19.05 -29.74
C ALA A 473 6.45 -17.84 -28.98
N GLN A 474 6.82 -17.72 -27.71
CA GLN A 474 6.69 -16.51 -26.91
C GLN A 474 8.07 -16.12 -26.40
N THR A 475 8.29 -14.82 -26.24
CA THR A 475 9.53 -14.32 -25.66
C THR A 475 9.59 -14.54 -24.15
N ASP A 476 10.76 -14.87 -23.64
CA ASP A 476 11.02 -15.05 -22.21
C ASP A 476 11.15 -13.71 -21.45
N GLY A 477 11.49 -13.77 -20.16
CA GLY A 477 11.70 -12.57 -19.33
C GLY A 477 12.83 -11.65 -19.80
N ALA A 478 13.78 -12.17 -20.59
CA ALA A 478 14.85 -11.40 -21.24
C ALA A 478 14.46 -10.94 -22.65
N GLY A 479 13.21 -11.17 -23.07
CA GLY A 479 12.65 -10.78 -24.34
C GLY A 479 13.08 -11.66 -25.51
N GLY A 480 13.78 -12.76 -25.28
CA GLY A 480 14.27 -13.60 -26.38
C GLY A 480 13.37 -14.80 -26.68
N PHE A 481 13.49 -15.32 -27.90
CA PHE A 481 12.72 -16.47 -28.40
C PHE A 481 13.61 -17.45 -29.18
N PHE A 482 13.14 -18.68 -29.31
CA PHE A 482 13.86 -19.75 -30.02
C PHE A 482 12.90 -20.71 -30.73
N ILE A 483 13.19 -21.00 -32.01
CA ILE A 483 12.47 -21.98 -32.82
C ILE A 483 13.50 -22.88 -33.52
N ALA A 484 13.47 -24.18 -33.22
CA ALA A 484 14.29 -25.17 -33.89
C ALA A 484 13.66 -25.63 -35.21
N ARG A 485 14.46 -25.68 -36.27
CA ARG A 485 14.08 -26.16 -37.61
C ARG A 485 12.71 -25.62 -38.11
N PRO A 486 12.48 -24.29 -38.07
CA PRO A 486 11.30 -23.74 -38.72
C PRO A 486 11.30 -24.09 -40.22
N PRO A 487 10.12 -24.13 -40.87
CA PRO A 487 10.04 -24.37 -42.31
C PRO A 487 10.92 -23.38 -43.09
N ALA A 488 11.68 -23.88 -44.06
CA ALA A 488 12.48 -23.04 -44.93
C ALA A 488 11.60 -22.36 -45.99
N GLY A 489 11.97 -21.15 -46.39
CA GLY A 489 11.25 -20.36 -47.39
C GLY A 489 10.94 -18.95 -46.92
N LEU A 490 10.05 -18.28 -47.66
CA LEU A 490 9.60 -16.93 -47.37
C LEU A 490 8.38 -16.98 -46.44
N HIS A 491 8.49 -16.34 -45.28
CA HIS A 491 7.45 -16.33 -44.24
C HIS A 491 7.07 -14.90 -43.86
N ARG A 492 5.79 -14.69 -43.54
CA ARG A 492 5.32 -13.51 -42.80
C ARG A 492 5.64 -13.73 -41.33
N PHE A 493 6.62 -13.00 -40.81
CA PHE A 493 6.96 -12.95 -39.40
C PHE A 493 6.16 -11.84 -38.72
N GLU A 494 5.54 -12.16 -37.59
CA GLU A 494 4.81 -11.19 -36.80
C GLU A 494 5.14 -11.35 -35.31
N MET A 495 5.40 -10.23 -34.63
CA MET A 495 5.59 -10.16 -33.19
C MET A 495 4.47 -9.31 -32.56
N ARG A 496 3.80 -9.84 -31.54
CA ARG A 496 2.67 -9.20 -30.84
C ARG A 496 2.92 -9.17 -29.33
N ALA A 497 2.75 -8.03 -28.70
CA ALA A 497 2.83 -7.91 -27.24
C ALA A 497 1.75 -6.95 -26.72
N ALA A 498 1.23 -7.20 -25.51
CA ALA A 498 0.30 -6.29 -24.86
C ALA A 498 0.98 -4.93 -24.62
N GLY A 499 0.31 -3.84 -25.01
CA GLY A 499 0.90 -2.50 -24.91
C GLY A 499 1.74 -2.07 -26.12
N TYR A 500 1.87 -2.91 -27.16
CA TYR A 500 2.70 -2.63 -28.34
C TYR A 500 1.93 -2.77 -29.65
N ALA A 501 2.34 -2.02 -30.66
CA ALA A 501 1.89 -2.22 -32.03
C ALA A 501 2.51 -3.53 -32.58
N PRO A 502 1.74 -4.37 -33.31
CA PRO A 502 2.29 -5.57 -33.94
C PRO A 502 3.40 -5.20 -34.94
N ALA A 503 4.55 -5.84 -34.83
CA ALA A 503 5.63 -5.72 -35.81
C ALA A 503 5.51 -6.86 -36.83
N THR A 504 5.30 -6.54 -38.10
CA THR A 504 5.16 -7.52 -39.20
C THR A 504 6.22 -7.28 -40.27
N GLU A 505 6.84 -8.35 -40.75
CA GLU A 505 7.84 -8.31 -41.82
C GLU A 505 7.91 -9.63 -42.60
N MET A 506 8.44 -9.58 -43.82
CA MET A 506 8.74 -10.78 -44.60
C MET A 506 10.17 -11.24 -44.32
N ILE A 507 10.35 -12.52 -43.98
CA ILE A 507 11.64 -13.10 -43.64
C ILE A 507 11.91 -14.33 -44.50
N THR A 508 13.17 -14.52 -44.87
CA THR A 508 13.61 -15.76 -45.51
C THR A 508 14.27 -16.62 -44.45
N ILE A 509 13.77 -17.84 -44.28
CA ILE A 509 14.38 -18.87 -43.44
C ILE A 509 15.14 -19.81 -44.36
N ASP A 510 16.45 -19.90 -44.17
CA ASP A 510 17.34 -20.83 -44.89
C ASP A 510 17.63 -22.04 -44.02
N SER A 511 17.57 -23.25 -44.59
CA SER A 511 18.00 -24.47 -43.88
C SER A 511 19.52 -24.56 -43.72
N MET A 512 20.29 -23.80 -44.48
CA MET A 512 21.76 -23.79 -44.45
C MET A 512 22.34 -22.80 -43.44
N GLN A 513 21.57 -21.80 -42.99
CA GLN A 513 22.05 -20.76 -42.10
C GLN A 513 20.96 -20.31 -41.12
N SER A 514 21.27 -20.26 -39.83
CA SER A 514 20.34 -19.76 -38.82
C SER A 514 20.10 -18.26 -38.96
N VAL A 515 18.95 -17.83 -38.45
CA VAL A 515 18.56 -16.42 -38.42
C VAL A 515 18.49 -15.97 -36.97
N PHE A 516 19.23 -14.90 -36.65
CA PHE A 516 19.08 -14.17 -35.40
C PHE A 516 18.39 -12.83 -35.68
N ARG A 517 17.29 -12.53 -34.99
CA ARG A 517 16.50 -11.30 -35.17
C ARG A 517 16.50 -10.44 -33.92
N ARG A 518 16.74 -9.14 -34.09
CA ARG A 518 16.39 -8.14 -33.08
C ARG A 518 15.12 -7.44 -33.55
N SER A 519 13.99 -7.84 -32.99
CA SER A 519 12.67 -7.28 -33.28
C SER A 519 12.43 -6.07 -32.38
N VAL A 520 12.19 -4.91 -32.98
CA VAL A 520 11.88 -3.68 -32.27
C VAL A 520 10.36 -3.52 -32.24
N LEU A 521 9.80 -3.35 -31.05
CA LEU A 521 8.37 -3.13 -30.83
C LEU A 521 8.14 -1.67 -30.40
N HIS A 522 7.15 -1.03 -31.00
CA HIS A 522 6.75 0.33 -30.65
C HIS A 522 5.60 0.29 -29.65
N ALA A 523 5.83 0.83 -28.45
CA ALA A 523 4.79 0.91 -27.43
C ALA A 523 3.62 1.79 -27.91
N ASN A 524 2.39 1.32 -27.74
CA ASN A 524 1.21 2.10 -28.01
C ASN A 524 1.18 3.33 -27.09
N LEU A 525 0.81 4.49 -27.65
CA LEU A 525 0.87 5.78 -26.94
C LEU A 525 2.25 6.07 -26.32
N ASN A 526 3.34 5.61 -26.96
CA ASN A 526 4.72 5.76 -26.48
C ASN A 526 4.93 5.29 -25.04
N GLY A 527 4.23 4.22 -24.64
CA GLY A 527 4.35 3.65 -23.31
C GLY A 527 3.73 4.48 -22.20
N LEU A 528 2.92 5.52 -22.52
CA LEU A 528 2.32 6.43 -21.55
C LEU A 528 1.60 5.72 -20.39
N LEU A 529 1.01 4.55 -20.65
CA LEU A 529 0.27 3.77 -19.65
C LEU A 529 1.00 2.52 -19.16
N HIS A 530 2.20 2.21 -19.65
CA HIS A 530 3.03 1.14 -19.09
C HIS A 530 3.33 1.53 -17.64
N GLU A 531 3.14 0.62 -16.68
CA GLU A 531 3.21 0.85 -15.21
C GLU A 531 1.96 1.47 -14.56
N GLN A 532 0.93 1.86 -15.30
CA GLN A 532 -0.28 2.41 -14.70
C GLN A 532 -1.29 1.31 -14.35
N THR A 533 -1.70 1.23 -13.08
CA THR A 533 -2.78 0.35 -12.62
C THR A 533 -4.10 1.13 -12.53
N ILE A 534 -5.13 0.65 -13.22
CA ILE A 534 -6.47 1.26 -13.23
C ILE A 534 -7.49 0.20 -12.83
N ILE A 535 -8.23 0.48 -11.75
CA ILE A 535 -9.22 -0.42 -11.16
C ILE A 535 -10.60 0.00 -11.68
N LEU A 536 -11.28 -0.89 -12.37
CA LEU A 536 -12.55 -0.64 -13.04
C LEU A 536 -13.70 -1.32 -12.29
N ASP A 537 -14.71 -0.54 -11.93
CA ASP A 537 -15.94 -1.02 -11.29
C ASP A 537 -17.17 -0.73 -12.17
N ALA A 538 -17.75 -1.80 -12.71
CA ALA A 538 -19.01 -1.75 -13.43
C ALA A 538 -20.17 -1.79 -12.42
N SER A 539 -20.90 -0.67 -12.27
CA SER A 539 -22.03 -0.60 -11.32
C SER A 539 -23.09 -1.65 -11.60
N PHE A 540 -23.80 -2.05 -10.53
CA PHE A 540 -24.79 -3.13 -10.52
C PHE A 540 -24.21 -4.50 -10.88
N GLY A 541 -25.04 -5.54 -10.82
CA GLY A 541 -24.65 -6.91 -11.07
C GLY A 541 -25.65 -7.89 -10.49
N GLY A 542 -25.88 -9.00 -11.18
CA GLY A 542 -26.74 -10.04 -10.66
C GLY A 542 -28.22 -9.67 -10.57
N ALA A 543 -28.81 -9.79 -9.37
CA ALA A 543 -30.19 -9.40 -9.13
C ALA A 543 -30.43 -7.88 -9.25
N GLU A 544 -29.40 -7.07 -9.01
CA GLU A 544 -29.45 -5.64 -9.26
C GLU A 544 -29.19 -5.35 -10.74
N THR A 545 -30.28 -5.11 -11.49
CA THR A 545 -30.20 -4.85 -12.93
C THR A 545 -29.96 -3.37 -13.28
N GLY A 546 -30.19 -2.46 -12.32
CA GLY A 546 -30.21 -1.03 -12.58
C GLY A 546 -31.36 -0.62 -13.51
N ASP A 547 -31.18 0.48 -14.25
CA ASP A 547 -32.19 0.95 -15.20
C ASP A 547 -32.30 0.03 -16.42
N ARG A 548 -33.49 -0.03 -17.04
CA ARG A 548 -33.74 -0.78 -18.28
C ARG A 548 -33.92 0.15 -19.48
N PHE A 549 -33.08 -0.03 -20.48
CA PHE A 549 -33.12 0.69 -21.75
C PHE A 549 -34.09 0.05 -22.73
N ASP A 550 -34.27 0.69 -23.88
CA ASP A 550 -35.04 0.11 -24.99
C ASP A 550 -34.45 -1.25 -25.38
N GLU A 551 -35.27 -2.17 -25.89
CA GLU A 551 -34.87 -3.54 -26.28
C GLU A 551 -34.45 -4.47 -25.11
N GLY A 552 -34.62 -4.02 -23.86
CA GLY A 552 -34.47 -4.86 -22.67
C GLY A 552 -33.06 -4.88 -22.07
N LEU A 553 -32.09 -4.17 -22.68
CA LEU A 553 -30.73 -4.00 -22.16
C LEU A 553 -30.77 -3.36 -20.76
N THR A 554 -30.11 -3.99 -19.79
CA THR A 554 -30.01 -3.48 -18.43
C THR A 554 -28.78 -2.60 -18.24
N ALA A 555 -28.81 -1.67 -17.29
CA ALA A 555 -27.64 -0.87 -16.93
C ALA A 555 -26.50 -1.74 -16.42
N ALA A 556 -26.80 -2.84 -15.70
CA ALA A 556 -25.79 -3.80 -15.26
C ALA A 556 -25.02 -4.42 -16.43
N ASP A 557 -25.71 -4.82 -17.50
CA ASP A 557 -25.09 -5.40 -18.70
C ASP A 557 -24.31 -4.34 -19.49
N ALA A 558 -24.88 -3.15 -19.67
CA ALA A 558 -24.23 -2.04 -20.36
C ALA A 558 -22.96 -1.56 -19.64
N ASN A 559 -23.01 -1.44 -18.30
CA ASN A 559 -21.85 -1.07 -17.47
C ASN A 559 -20.74 -2.13 -17.58
N PHE A 560 -21.09 -3.42 -17.54
CA PHE A 560 -20.12 -4.50 -17.67
C PHE A 560 -19.45 -4.47 -19.04
N ALA A 561 -20.24 -4.42 -20.11
CA ALA A 561 -19.74 -4.40 -21.48
C ALA A 561 -18.81 -3.19 -21.71
N LEU A 562 -19.22 -1.98 -21.28
CA LEU A 562 -18.38 -0.79 -21.42
C LEU A 562 -17.05 -0.94 -20.68
N MET A 563 -17.08 -1.35 -19.41
CA MET A 563 -15.87 -1.45 -18.59
C MET A 563 -14.96 -2.59 -19.05
N SER A 564 -15.52 -3.69 -19.59
CA SER A 564 -14.73 -4.75 -20.20
C SER A 564 -13.98 -4.24 -21.44
N HIS A 565 -14.68 -3.57 -22.36
CA HIS A 565 -14.03 -2.99 -23.53
C HIS A 565 -13.02 -1.89 -23.18
N LEU A 566 -13.29 -1.11 -22.12
CA LEU A 566 -12.34 -0.14 -21.60
C LEU A 566 -11.11 -0.84 -21.02
N ALA A 567 -11.29 -1.94 -20.28
CA ALA A 567 -10.18 -2.75 -19.78
C ALA A 567 -9.29 -3.25 -20.93
N ASP A 568 -9.89 -3.75 -22.00
CA ASP A 568 -9.18 -4.24 -23.18
C ASP A 568 -8.43 -3.11 -23.90
N SER A 569 -9.06 -1.94 -24.05
CA SER A 569 -8.43 -0.75 -24.66
C SER A 569 -7.25 -0.24 -23.82
N LEU A 570 -7.39 -0.25 -22.49
CA LEU A 570 -6.33 0.14 -21.56
C LEU A 570 -5.17 -0.88 -21.56
N LYS A 571 -5.47 -2.18 -21.61
CA LYS A 571 -4.44 -3.24 -21.77
C LYS A 571 -3.74 -3.13 -23.12
N TRP A 572 -4.47 -2.81 -24.19
CA TRP A 572 -3.89 -2.54 -25.50
C TRP A 572 -2.90 -1.36 -25.44
N ALA A 573 -3.17 -0.34 -24.63
CA ALA A 573 -2.26 0.77 -24.36
C ALA A 573 -1.17 0.47 -23.31
N GLY A 574 -1.15 -0.74 -22.74
CA GLY A 574 -0.12 -1.23 -21.81
C GLY A 574 -0.39 -0.96 -20.32
N ALA A 575 -1.59 -0.49 -19.97
CA ALA A 575 -2.00 -0.37 -18.57
C ALA A 575 -2.33 -1.74 -17.95
N GLN A 576 -2.13 -1.86 -16.63
CA GLN A 576 -2.72 -2.93 -15.84
C GLN A 576 -4.17 -2.56 -15.48
N ALA A 577 -5.11 -2.93 -16.36
CA ALA A 577 -6.55 -2.70 -16.11
C ALA A 577 -7.19 -3.89 -15.39
N ILE A 578 -7.70 -3.65 -14.18
CA ILE A 578 -8.30 -4.68 -13.31
C ILE A 578 -9.80 -4.44 -13.21
N LEU A 579 -10.60 -5.33 -13.80
CA LEU A 579 -12.06 -5.29 -13.70
C LEU A 579 -12.51 -6.07 -12.45
N LEU A 580 -13.20 -5.41 -11.52
CA LEU A 580 -13.56 -5.98 -10.21
C LEU A 580 -14.73 -6.97 -10.26
N ARG A 581 -15.49 -6.97 -11.36
CA ARG A 581 -16.63 -7.85 -11.56
C ARG A 581 -16.39 -8.72 -12.80
N GLN A 582 -16.79 -9.97 -12.77
CA GLN A 582 -16.85 -10.90 -13.89
C GLN A 582 -18.28 -11.06 -14.39
N ALA A 583 -18.44 -11.58 -15.61
CA ALA A 583 -19.77 -11.83 -16.20
C ALA A 583 -20.59 -12.84 -15.40
N SER A 584 -19.92 -13.78 -14.72
CA SER A 584 -20.54 -14.81 -13.87
C SER A 584 -20.99 -14.31 -12.50
N ASP A 585 -20.64 -13.08 -12.11
CA ASP A 585 -20.90 -12.59 -10.76
C ASP A 585 -22.36 -12.15 -10.63
N THR A 586 -23.18 -13.03 -10.05
CA THR A 586 -24.62 -12.83 -9.87
C THR A 586 -25.02 -12.20 -8.53
N ASP A 587 -24.09 -12.00 -7.60
CA ASP A 587 -24.35 -11.30 -6.32
C ASP A 587 -23.05 -10.81 -5.66
N LEU A 588 -22.32 -9.90 -6.33
CA LEU A 588 -21.09 -9.31 -5.78
C LEU A 588 -21.39 -7.93 -5.14
N PRO A 589 -21.52 -7.84 -3.81
CA PRO A 589 -21.96 -6.62 -3.14
C PRO A 589 -20.91 -5.51 -3.21
N VAL A 590 -21.37 -4.25 -3.13
CA VAL A 590 -20.52 -3.03 -3.15
C VAL A 590 -19.37 -3.12 -2.14
N SER A 591 -19.63 -3.63 -0.93
CA SER A 591 -18.60 -3.83 0.10
C SER A 591 -17.50 -4.80 -0.33
N ALA A 592 -17.84 -5.89 -1.01
CA ALA A 592 -16.87 -6.86 -1.50
C ALA A 592 -16.01 -6.27 -2.63
N ARG A 593 -16.61 -5.49 -3.54
CA ARG A 593 -15.86 -4.79 -4.60
C ARG A 593 -14.87 -3.78 -4.02
N ILE A 594 -15.29 -3.00 -3.02
CA ILE A 594 -14.39 -2.06 -2.30
C ILE A 594 -13.28 -2.82 -1.58
N ALA A 595 -13.59 -3.94 -0.92
CA ALA A 595 -12.59 -4.76 -0.25
C ALA A 595 -11.55 -5.30 -1.24
N ALA A 596 -11.98 -5.82 -2.40
CA ALA A 596 -11.11 -6.27 -3.47
C ALA A 596 -10.22 -5.14 -4.01
N ALA A 597 -10.79 -3.96 -4.26
CA ALA A 597 -10.03 -2.78 -4.68
C ALA A 597 -8.98 -2.35 -3.66
N ASN A 598 -9.31 -2.39 -2.37
CA ASN A 598 -8.42 -1.99 -1.29
C ASN A 598 -7.24 -2.97 -1.09
N GLN A 599 -7.36 -4.23 -1.55
CA GLN A 599 -6.29 -5.23 -1.54
C GLN A 599 -5.27 -5.02 -2.66
N ILE A 600 -5.65 -4.35 -3.75
CA ILE A 600 -4.73 -4.02 -4.84
C ILE A 600 -3.72 -2.99 -4.31
N PRO A 601 -2.40 -3.20 -4.36
CA PRO A 601 -1.44 -2.30 -3.68
C PRO A 601 -1.46 -0.86 -4.20
N GLN A 602 -1.50 -0.68 -5.53
CA GLN A 602 -1.36 0.60 -6.22
C GLN A 602 -2.41 0.78 -7.32
N GLY A 603 -2.63 2.03 -7.74
CA GLY A 603 -3.61 2.39 -8.76
C GLY A 603 -4.77 3.24 -8.24
N TRP A 604 -5.63 3.66 -9.16
CA TRP A 604 -6.81 4.46 -8.86
C TRP A 604 -8.10 3.79 -9.39
N TYR A 605 -9.23 4.20 -8.83
CA TYR A 605 -10.52 3.54 -8.95
C TYR A 605 -11.47 4.34 -9.84
N LEU A 606 -12.07 3.67 -10.84
CA LEU A 606 -13.06 4.23 -11.74
C LEU A 606 -14.36 3.43 -11.66
N LYS A 607 -15.43 4.06 -11.19
CA LYS A 607 -16.79 3.49 -11.25
C LYS A 607 -17.53 4.05 -12.45
N CYS A 608 -18.22 3.20 -13.20
CA CYS A 608 -19.15 3.63 -14.26
C CYS A 608 -20.58 3.20 -13.93
N ASP A 609 -21.53 4.10 -14.16
CA ASP A 609 -22.97 3.88 -13.95
C ASP A 609 -23.82 4.47 -15.08
N TYR A 610 -24.50 3.64 -15.86
CA TYR A 610 -25.52 4.08 -16.80
C TYR A 610 -26.85 4.36 -16.11
N ARG A 611 -27.47 5.49 -16.47
CA ARG A 611 -28.81 5.88 -16.03
C ARG A 611 -29.72 6.19 -17.21
N LYS A 612 -30.97 5.75 -17.13
CA LYS A 612 -31.98 6.09 -18.14
C LYS A 612 -32.35 7.55 -18.02
N TRP A 613 -32.29 8.24 -19.15
CA TRP A 613 -32.55 9.67 -19.24
C TRP A 613 -33.37 9.97 -20.50
N ASN A 614 -34.52 10.62 -20.33
CA ASN A 614 -35.46 10.85 -21.42
C ASN A 614 -35.18 12.14 -22.22
N SER A 615 -33.92 12.54 -22.34
CA SER A 615 -33.49 13.67 -23.18
C SER A 615 -32.61 13.18 -24.32
N ASP A 616 -32.64 13.92 -25.42
CA ASP A 616 -31.76 13.67 -26.58
C ASP A 616 -30.31 14.11 -26.32
N SER A 617 -30.04 14.79 -25.19
CA SER A 617 -28.67 15.11 -24.76
C SER A 617 -28.13 14.07 -23.78
N LEU A 618 -26.88 13.63 -23.98
CA LEU A 618 -26.13 12.88 -22.97
C LEU A 618 -25.79 13.78 -21.78
N LEU A 619 -26.07 13.33 -20.56
CA LEU A 619 -25.58 13.98 -19.34
C LEU A 619 -24.50 13.10 -18.70
N VAL A 620 -23.27 13.61 -18.66
CA VAL A 620 -22.13 12.98 -18.01
C VAL A 620 -21.92 13.65 -16.66
N GLN A 621 -22.00 12.87 -15.60
CA GLN A 621 -21.74 13.36 -14.25
C GLN A 621 -20.56 12.63 -13.65
N THR A 622 -19.46 13.34 -13.42
CA THR A 622 -18.32 12.81 -12.65
C THR A 622 -18.48 13.12 -11.17
N THR A 623 -18.14 12.16 -10.31
CA THR A 623 -18.25 12.27 -8.85
C THR A 623 -16.90 12.01 -8.18
N ILE A 624 -16.53 12.88 -7.24
CA ILE A 624 -15.27 12.74 -6.47
C ILE A 624 -15.49 13.03 -4.98
N TYR A 625 -14.65 12.42 -4.15
CA TYR A 625 -14.52 12.82 -2.75
C TYR A 625 -13.83 14.21 -2.66
N PRO A 626 -14.34 15.16 -1.85
CA PRO A 626 -13.80 16.50 -1.77
C PRO A 626 -12.29 16.56 -1.52
N GLY A 627 -11.62 17.40 -2.31
CA GLY A 627 -10.21 17.73 -2.22
C GLY A 627 -9.24 16.70 -2.81
N ASN A 628 -9.69 15.55 -3.31
CA ASN A 628 -8.81 14.66 -4.05
C ASN A 628 -8.33 15.32 -5.37
N GLN A 629 -7.18 16.01 -5.36
CA GLN A 629 -6.66 16.77 -6.50
C GLN A 629 -6.40 15.89 -7.74
N MET A 630 -5.87 14.68 -7.53
CA MET A 630 -5.68 13.72 -8.61
C MET A 630 -7.03 13.25 -9.17
N GLY A 631 -7.97 12.88 -8.30
CA GLY A 631 -9.33 12.50 -8.71
C GLY A 631 -10.07 13.63 -9.43
N GLU A 632 -9.88 14.88 -9.00
CA GLU A 632 -10.41 16.07 -9.67
C GLU A 632 -9.81 16.27 -11.05
N SER A 633 -8.49 16.11 -11.19
CA SER A 633 -7.80 16.20 -12.48
C SER A 633 -8.29 15.12 -13.46
N ILE A 634 -8.45 13.88 -12.98
CA ILE A 634 -9.03 12.78 -13.76
C ILE A 634 -10.47 13.13 -14.17
N ALA A 635 -11.30 13.54 -13.23
CA ALA A 635 -12.71 13.86 -13.48
C ALA A 635 -12.87 15.04 -14.48
N ILE A 636 -11.99 16.04 -14.41
CA ILE A 636 -11.93 17.14 -15.38
C ILE A 636 -11.56 16.60 -16.76
N ALA A 637 -10.53 15.78 -16.88
CA ALA A 637 -10.11 15.20 -18.16
C ALA A 637 -11.21 14.33 -18.79
N LEU A 638 -11.89 13.51 -17.98
CA LEU A 638 -13.05 12.72 -18.41
C LEU A 638 -14.19 13.62 -18.91
N ASN A 639 -14.58 14.64 -18.14
CA ASN A 639 -15.61 15.59 -18.57
C ASN A 639 -15.23 16.31 -19.86
N GLN A 640 -13.97 16.74 -20.00
CA GLN A 640 -13.49 17.42 -21.22
C GLN A 640 -13.54 16.50 -22.43
N ALA A 641 -13.17 15.22 -22.29
CA ALA A 641 -13.25 14.25 -23.37
C ALA A 641 -14.70 14.04 -23.84
N PHE A 642 -15.66 13.94 -22.92
CA PHE A 642 -17.08 13.85 -23.26
C PHE A 642 -17.65 15.14 -23.84
N ALA A 643 -17.22 16.32 -23.36
CA ALA A 643 -17.71 17.62 -23.84
C ALA A 643 -17.37 17.89 -25.31
N LYS A 644 -16.38 17.19 -25.89
CA LYS A 644 -16.05 17.26 -27.32
C LYS A 644 -17.13 16.62 -28.21
N ARG A 645 -18.09 15.87 -27.65
CA ARG A 645 -19.16 15.22 -28.40
C ARG A 645 -20.39 16.13 -28.52
N PRO A 646 -21.08 16.14 -29.68
CA PRO A 646 -22.32 16.90 -29.86
C PRO A 646 -23.36 16.54 -28.79
N ASN A 647 -24.22 17.50 -28.43
CA ASN A 647 -25.34 17.31 -27.52
C ASN A 647 -24.98 16.66 -26.16
N THR A 648 -23.76 16.91 -25.64
CA THR A 648 -23.32 16.39 -24.35
C THR A 648 -23.24 17.50 -23.29
N ARG A 649 -23.82 17.25 -22.12
CA ARG A 649 -23.71 18.10 -20.93
C ARG A 649 -22.83 17.40 -19.91
N THR A 650 -21.88 18.11 -19.33
CA THR A 650 -20.94 17.54 -18.35
C THR A 650 -21.04 18.28 -17.02
N VAL A 651 -20.98 17.53 -15.93
CA VAL A 651 -21.10 18.06 -14.56
C VAL A 651 -20.10 17.35 -13.67
N LEU A 652 -19.26 18.14 -12.98
CA LEU A 652 -18.44 17.64 -11.87
C LEU A 652 -19.18 17.85 -10.55
N ARG A 653 -19.48 16.76 -9.84
CA ARG A 653 -20.08 16.77 -8.51
C ARG A 653 -19.02 16.45 -7.46
N ARG A 654 -18.85 17.38 -6.52
CA ARG A 654 -18.05 17.18 -5.31
C ARG A 654 -19.00 16.81 -4.16
N ASN A 655 -18.51 16.04 -3.19
CA ASN A 655 -19.24 15.76 -1.95
C ASN A 655 -20.50 14.88 -2.14
N THR A 656 -20.39 13.82 -2.95
CA THR A 656 -21.48 12.85 -3.15
C THR A 656 -21.23 11.61 -2.30
N ASP A 657 -22.25 11.13 -1.60
CA ASP A 657 -22.21 9.86 -0.88
C ASP A 657 -22.33 8.68 -1.86
N VAL A 658 -21.22 8.38 -2.54
CA VAL A 658 -21.07 7.20 -3.39
C VAL A 658 -20.09 6.29 -2.67
N PRO A 659 -20.55 5.18 -2.04
CA PRO A 659 -19.72 4.35 -1.16
C PRO A 659 -18.39 3.92 -1.78
N GLU A 660 -18.37 3.62 -3.08
CA GLU A 660 -17.16 3.23 -3.80
C GLU A 660 -16.16 4.37 -3.95
N VAL A 661 -16.64 5.62 -4.01
CA VAL A 661 -15.80 6.83 -4.09
C VAL A 661 -15.39 7.31 -2.70
N THR A 662 -16.24 7.14 -1.68
CA THR A 662 -16.04 7.70 -0.33
C THR A 662 -15.40 6.73 0.66
N ARG A 663 -15.50 5.41 0.44
CA ARG A 663 -15.02 4.39 1.39
C ARG A 663 -13.79 3.62 0.93
N THR A 664 -13.44 3.65 -0.36
CA THR A 664 -12.18 3.05 -0.82
C THR A 664 -10.97 3.79 -0.25
N ASN A 665 -9.84 3.09 -0.11
CA ASN A 665 -8.54 3.70 0.21
C ASN A 665 -7.80 4.22 -1.04
N LYS A 666 -8.43 4.10 -2.23
CA LYS A 666 -7.87 4.57 -3.51
C LYS A 666 -8.30 5.99 -3.84
N THR A 667 -7.53 6.66 -4.69
CA THR A 667 -8.07 7.79 -5.45
C THR A 667 -9.21 7.27 -6.31
N ALA A 668 -10.40 7.86 -6.18
CA ALA A 668 -11.60 7.31 -6.80
C ALA A 668 -12.41 8.39 -7.54
N VAL A 669 -12.90 8.00 -8.72
CA VAL A 669 -13.78 8.81 -9.56
C VAL A 669 -14.96 7.95 -9.98
N GLY A 670 -16.17 8.44 -9.80
CA GLY A 670 -17.37 7.88 -10.42
C GLY A 670 -17.71 8.63 -11.70
N VAL A 671 -18.24 7.93 -12.69
CA VAL A 671 -18.80 8.47 -13.92
C VAL A 671 -20.21 7.93 -14.07
N THR A 672 -21.19 8.81 -14.11
CA THR A 672 -22.57 8.48 -14.43
C THR A 672 -22.91 8.97 -15.82
N LEU A 673 -23.33 8.07 -16.70
CA LEU A 673 -23.76 8.34 -18.07
C LEU A 673 -25.28 8.26 -18.14
N SER A 674 -25.93 9.42 -18.09
CA SER A 674 -27.38 9.55 -18.19
C SER A 674 -27.78 9.74 -19.64
N CYS A 675 -28.38 8.73 -20.26
CA CYS A 675 -28.72 8.70 -21.69
C CYS A 675 -30.04 8.00 -21.99
N ARG A 676 -30.59 8.25 -23.18
CA ARG A 676 -31.75 7.51 -23.70
C ARG A 676 -31.38 6.08 -24.08
N ARG A 677 -30.21 5.90 -24.72
CA ARG A 677 -29.63 4.62 -25.10
C ARG A 677 -28.10 4.63 -24.89
N PRO A 678 -27.51 3.57 -24.31
CA PRO A 678 -26.06 3.41 -24.25
C PRO A 678 -25.46 3.30 -25.66
N GLU A 679 -24.36 4.02 -25.91
CA GLU A 679 -23.63 4.00 -27.20
C GLU A 679 -22.19 3.55 -26.91
N LEU A 680 -22.04 2.26 -26.59
CA LEU A 680 -20.84 1.71 -25.98
C LEU A 680 -19.57 2.00 -26.80
N LEU A 681 -19.51 1.51 -28.04
CA LEU A 681 -18.29 1.56 -28.86
C LEU A 681 -18.13 2.87 -29.65
N GLU A 682 -19.23 3.54 -29.98
CA GLU A 682 -19.21 4.72 -30.87
C GLU A 682 -18.91 6.01 -30.11
N ARG A 683 -19.43 6.12 -28.87
CA ARG A 683 -19.38 7.35 -28.08
C ARG A 683 -18.66 7.17 -26.75
N ASP A 684 -19.12 6.22 -25.93
CA ASP A 684 -18.82 6.18 -24.51
C ASP A 684 -17.42 5.64 -24.22
N LEU A 685 -17.05 4.51 -24.86
CA LEU A 685 -15.71 3.93 -24.75
C LEU A 685 -14.60 4.88 -25.25
N PRO A 686 -14.68 5.45 -26.47
CA PRO A 686 -13.63 6.36 -26.94
C PRO A 686 -13.48 7.60 -26.05
N ALA A 687 -14.57 8.13 -25.47
CA ALA A 687 -14.52 9.28 -24.59
C ALA A 687 -13.87 8.96 -23.24
N LEU A 688 -14.22 7.82 -22.62
CA LEU A 688 -13.57 7.35 -21.39
C LEU A 688 -12.08 7.11 -21.61
N PHE A 689 -11.73 6.35 -22.64
CA PHE A 689 -10.34 6.06 -22.96
C PHE A 689 -9.54 7.33 -23.22
N ARG A 690 -10.08 8.26 -24.03
CA ARG A 690 -9.44 9.54 -24.33
C ARG A 690 -9.24 10.39 -23.08
N GLY A 691 -10.23 10.46 -22.18
CA GLY A 691 -10.10 11.23 -20.95
C GLY A 691 -9.02 10.69 -20.00
N ILE A 692 -8.83 9.36 -19.94
CA ILE A 692 -7.74 8.74 -19.19
C ILE A 692 -6.38 9.08 -19.83
N VAL A 693 -6.26 8.98 -21.15
CA VAL A 693 -5.03 9.33 -21.88
C VAL A 693 -4.69 10.82 -21.71
N ASP A 694 -5.66 11.72 -21.91
CA ASP A 694 -5.46 13.16 -21.76
C ASP A 694 -5.03 13.53 -20.32
N PHE A 695 -5.53 12.81 -19.30
CA PHE A 695 -5.06 12.96 -17.91
C PHE A 695 -3.56 12.64 -17.78
N TYR A 696 -3.11 11.48 -18.25
CA TYR A 696 -1.70 11.11 -18.13
C TYR A 696 -0.77 11.96 -19.01
N LEU A 697 -1.22 12.39 -20.19
CA LEU A 697 -0.49 13.37 -21.01
C LEU A 697 -0.31 14.71 -20.29
N ALA A 698 -1.29 15.16 -19.51
CA ALA A 698 -1.15 16.39 -18.72
C ALA A 698 -0.14 16.21 -17.57
N GLN A 699 -0.04 15.02 -16.99
CA GLN A 699 0.94 14.72 -15.94
C GLN A 699 2.38 14.60 -16.49
N SER A 700 2.57 14.09 -17.70
CA SER A 700 3.91 14.00 -18.32
C SER A 700 4.47 15.37 -18.74
N ARG A 701 3.60 16.33 -19.09
CA ARG A 701 4.00 17.71 -19.43
C ARG A 701 4.50 18.52 -18.24
N THR A 702 3.92 18.32 -17.05
CA THR A 702 4.39 18.98 -15.82
C THR A 702 5.74 18.44 -15.33
N SER A 703 6.19 17.30 -15.89
CA SER A 703 7.49 16.67 -15.63
C SER A 703 8.55 16.95 -16.71
N GLY A 704 8.27 17.78 -17.72
CA GLY A 704 9.27 18.35 -18.64
C GLY A 704 9.54 17.57 -19.94
N ILE A 705 8.59 16.77 -20.44
CA ILE A 705 8.73 16.05 -21.72
C ILE A 705 8.11 16.88 -22.87
N PRO A 706 8.80 17.10 -24.02
CA PRO A 706 8.32 17.94 -25.13
C PRO A 706 7.05 17.44 -25.84
N GLU A 707 6.35 18.38 -26.48
CA GLU A 707 4.97 18.25 -26.99
C GLU A 707 4.84 17.64 -28.40
N GLU A 708 5.94 17.39 -29.12
CA GLU A 708 5.92 16.79 -30.45
C GLU A 708 5.92 15.27 -30.38
N GLN A 709 4.74 14.66 -30.12
CA GLN A 709 4.41 13.27 -30.47
C GLN A 709 2.91 13.01 -30.40
#